data_AF-A0A6A5X6H3-F1
#
_entry.id   AF-A0A6A5X6H3-F1
#
_cell.length_a   1.000
_cell.length_b   1.000
_cell.length_c   1.000
_cell.angle_alpha   90.00
_cell.angle_beta   90.00
_cell.angle_gamma   90.00
#
_symmetry.space_group_name_H-M   'P 1'
#
loop_
_entity.id
_entity.type
_entity.pdbx_description
1 polymer ?
#
loop_
_entity_poly.entity_id
_entity_poly.type
_entity_poly.pdbx_seq_one_letter_code
_entity_poly.pdbx_strand_id
1 'polypeptide(L)'
;MVEAPIALITGCNSGIGKQLALAFAVRGVTVLATARRTESLEDLVKQHSNIEAFALELGNPGSIGRLRDAVIKRTGGRLDFLVNNAGTHYAATALDLEVREAMKLFNVNVFAVMSLCQTFVPLLLKSSRGRIVQIGSVTRDVPMVWQGAYNASKAALSQYTKTLRLELAPLGIEVVEIITGFVRSNILHHGLHAPEESLYLPIKATIQQLKYEGNATDCYDISSLERYFHIAQDVNPIFSKARFLDSYRNSDCDNSLISTITAITAKLTNSISSVSSDAIDARIDLLLSSTTVQDDLFTNFPSLDQFRKSCVLAFYEFHQFPGHQSWTRIGNLTRVAYRVGLDRLENLRKLHHEWRILSDQDVDEWRAVWWCIYRLDSYSNLASGTPYLIDEDLISTSLILRSPAQSQITDNDFPQILLSAEPENLWKFLPSIISHPESLISNIHNITVTMMRQAAYLNRICPVRPKEEAIERVVNVKRQLSALRLALPPGWLNPKRNAFSYESHADHHARLVTVLHLLMSHLLLSVYHCVRQQEEEALMSWQQVIEACQNIALIAEQWDSFFCIQVDPAISFVVFTALIFLDLHRKSTTVSTLDVHARIDHDRTALCLQLEQFARLWTLPKLLKLSFATFSEAIPGPLDFRHIKRILAYFESPLHPRWLQFLSSPQTYLDNWQNL
;
A
#
# COMPACT_ATOMS: atom_id res chain seq x y z
N MET A 1 47.89 -10.94 13.55
CA MET A 1 46.42 -10.88 13.58
C MET A 1 46.05 -9.68 14.45
N VAL A 2 45.26 -8.73 13.94
CA VAL A 2 44.75 -7.62 14.75
C VAL A 2 43.71 -8.22 15.69
N GLU A 3 43.91 -8.11 17.01
CA GLU A 3 42.94 -8.60 17.99
C GLU A 3 41.61 -7.86 17.83
N ALA A 4 40.50 -8.58 17.96
CA ALA A 4 39.17 -7.98 17.88
C ALA A 4 39.00 -6.89 18.97
N PRO A 5 38.39 -5.75 18.63
CA PRO A 5 38.10 -4.72 19.62
C PRO A 5 37.08 -5.23 20.65
N ILE A 6 37.08 -4.64 21.84
CA ILE A 6 36.26 -5.06 22.98
C ILE A 6 35.41 -3.89 23.47
N ALA A 7 34.10 -4.11 23.58
CA ALA A 7 33.14 -3.13 24.06
C ALA A 7 32.42 -3.58 25.33
N LEU A 8 32.42 -2.75 26.37
CA LEU A 8 31.59 -2.92 27.57
C LEU A 8 30.36 -2.05 27.44
N ILE A 9 29.18 -2.66 27.38
CA ILE A 9 27.90 -1.94 27.16
C ILE A 9 26.97 -2.16 28.34
N THR A 10 26.54 -1.06 28.98
CA THR A 10 25.65 -1.15 30.13
C THR A 10 24.17 -1.21 29.75
N GLY A 11 23.38 -2.08 30.39
CA GLY A 11 21.92 -2.13 30.21
C GLY A 11 21.47 -2.75 28.87
N CYS A 12 21.94 -3.95 28.58
CA CYS A 12 21.71 -4.65 27.30
C CYS A 12 20.45 -5.53 27.25
N ASN A 13 19.65 -5.56 28.33
CA ASN A 13 18.47 -6.44 28.40
C ASN A 13 17.28 -5.94 27.57
N SER A 14 17.29 -4.68 27.12
CA SER A 14 16.24 -4.11 26.27
C SER A 14 16.70 -2.81 25.59
N GLY A 15 15.87 -2.27 24.69
CA GLY A 15 16.03 -0.92 24.13
C GLY A 15 17.37 -0.70 23.41
N ILE A 16 17.90 0.52 23.55
CA ILE A 16 19.12 0.99 22.87
C ILE A 16 20.32 0.07 23.15
N GLY A 17 20.55 -0.30 24.42
CA GLY A 17 21.67 -1.15 24.80
C GLY A 17 21.68 -2.51 24.10
N LYS A 18 20.51 -3.17 23.98
CA LYS A 18 20.39 -4.44 23.25
C LYS A 18 20.78 -4.29 21.78
N GLN A 19 20.28 -3.24 21.13
CA GLN A 19 20.55 -3.00 19.71
C GLN A 19 22.00 -2.58 19.45
N LEU A 20 22.61 -1.80 20.36
CA LEU A 20 24.04 -1.50 20.30
C LEU A 20 24.89 -2.77 20.46
N ALA A 21 24.55 -3.67 21.38
CA ALA A 21 25.26 -4.93 21.54
C ALA A 21 25.22 -5.78 20.25
N LEU A 22 24.05 -5.89 19.61
CA LEU A 22 23.92 -6.57 18.31
C LEU A 22 24.74 -5.88 17.21
N ALA A 23 24.62 -4.56 17.08
CA ALA A 23 25.31 -3.80 16.03
C ALA A 23 26.84 -3.86 16.16
N PHE A 24 27.37 -3.88 17.39
CA PHE A 24 28.79 -4.09 17.67
C PHE A 24 29.21 -5.52 17.36
N ALA A 25 28.43 -6.52 17.79
CA ALA A 25 28.73 -7.92 17.56
C ALA A 25 28.78 -8.27 16.06
N VAL A 26 27.84 -7.78 15.26
CA VAL A 26 27.83 -7.96 13.79
C VAL A 26 29.07 -7.37 13.12
N ARG A 27 29.70 -6.35 13.72
CA ARG A 27 30.94 -5.74 13.22
C ARG A 27 32.21 -6.42 13.74
N GLY A 28 32.08 -7.61 14.35
CA GLY A 28 33.21 -8.38 14.86
C GLY A 28 33.79 -7.85 16.17
N VAL A 29 33.10 -6.96 16.87
CA VAL A 29 33.50 -6.48 18.21
C VAL A 29 33.12 -7.54 19.25
N THR A 30 34.00 -7.85 20.21
CA THR A 30 33.63 -8.64 21.38
C THR A 30 32.85 -7.77 22.36
N VAL A 31 31.61 -8.15 22.66
CA VAL A 31 30.70 -7.35 23.49
C VAL A 31 30.54 -7.97 24.87
N LEU A 32 30.95 -7.22 25.89
CA LEU A 32 30.65 -7.50 27.29
C LEU A 32 29.34 -6.77 27.62
N ALA A 33 28.23 -7.49 27.45
CA ALA A 33 26.88 -6.96 27.63
C ALA A 33 26.47 -7.07 29.10
N THR A 34 26.02 -5.97 29.72
CA THR A 34 25.62 -6.00 31.14
C THR A 34 24.13 -5.84 31.38
N ALA A 35 23.64 -6.52 32.41
CA ALA A 35 22.29 -6.38 32.94
C ALA A 35 22.29 -6.67 34.45
N ARG A 36 21.21 -6.31 35.17
CA ARG A 36 21.06 -6.66 36.60
C ARG A 36 21.05 -8.17 36.83
N ARG A 37 20.37 -8.89 35.93
CA ARG A 37 20.21 -10.35 35.92
C ARG A 37 20.74 -10.87 34.60
N THR A 38 21.79 -11.70 34.63
CA THR A 38 22.45 -12.20 33.42
C THR A 38 21.55 -13.10 32.59
N GLU A 39 20.58 -13.76 33.23
CA GLU A 39 19.56 -14.61 32.61
C GLU A 39 18.74 -13.82 31.56
N SER A 40 18.54 -12.52 31.78
CA SER A 40 17.83 -11.65 30.82
C SER A 40 18.59 -11.41 29.51
N LEU A 41 19.84 -11.89 29.41
CA LEU A 41 20.69 -11.78 28.22
C LEU A 41 20.89 -13.13 27.51
N GLU A 42 20.27 -14.21 27.97
CA GLU A 42 20.49 -15.56 27.41
C GLU A 42 20.24 -15.63 25.91
N ASP A 43 19.14 -15.04 25.43
CA ASP A 43 18.82 -15.02 23.99
C ASP A 43 19.89 -14.28 23.19
N LEU A 44 20.42 -13.19 23.74
CA LEU A 44 21.44 -12.36 23.08
C LEU A 44 22.76 -13.12 22.96
N VAL A 45 23.17 -13.82 24.01
CA VAL A 45 24.38 -14.65 24.04
C VAL A 45 24.24 -15.88 23.13
N LYS A 46 23.05 -16.50 23.06
CA LYS A 46 22.80 -17.64 22.16
C LYS A 46 22.86 -17.25 20.68
N GLN A 47 22.39 -16.05 20.33
CA GLN A 47 22.35 -15.57 18.94
C GLN A 47 23.72 -15.16 18.40
N HIS A 48 24.63 -14.69 19.26
CA HIS A 48 25.94 -14.19 18.85
C HIS A 48 27.05 -14.67 19.78
N SER A 49 27.96 -15.49 19.26
CA SER A 49 29.05 -16.11 20.03
C SER A 49 30.08 -15.11 20.57
N ASN A 50 30.11 -13.88 20.05
CA ASN A 50 30.97 -12.80 20.51
C ASN A 50 30.28 -11.82 21.48
N ILE A 51 29.12 -12.19 22.05
CA ILE A 51 28.48 -11.46 23.14
C ILE A 51 28.57 -12.29 24.43
N GLU A 52 29.03 -11.66 25.51
CA GLU A 52 29.14 -12.28 26.84
C GLU A 52 28.36 -11.47 27.87
N ALA A 53 27.62 -12.16 28.74
CA ALA A 53 26.77 -11.54 29.75
C ALA A 53 27.52 -11.31 31.06
N PHE A 54 27.43 -10.09 31.60
CA PHE A 54 27.96 -9.72 32.92
C PHE A 54 26.90 -9.07 33.80
N ALA A 55 26.96 -9.32 35.10
CA ALA A 55 26.06 -8.68 36.06
C ALA A 55 26.52 -7.23 36.36
N LEU A 56 25.58 -6.28 36.30
CA LEU A 56 25.81 -4.90 36.74
C LEU A 56 24.55 -4.29 37.34
N GLU A 57 24.69 -3.80 38.57
CA GLU A 57 23.69 -3.00 39.26
C GLU A 57 24.27 -1.62 39.62
N LEU A 58 23.84 -0.58 38.92
CA LEU A 58 24.37 0.78 39.08
C LEU A 58 24.06 1.42 40.44
N GLY A 59 22.98 0.97 41.12
CA GLY A 59 22.63 1.45 42.45
C GLY A 59 23.50 0.86 43.58
N ASN A 60 24.37 -0.11 43.27
CA ASN A 60 25.21 -0.81 44.24
C ASN A 60 26.70 -0.53 43.96
N PRO A 61 27.39 0.29 44.79
CA PRO A 61 28.81 0.62 44.59
C PRO A 61 29.73 -0.60 44.48
N GLY A 62 29.44 -1.69 45.21
CA GLY A 62 30.21 -2.94 45.13
C GLY A 62 30.05 -3.69 43.81
N SER A 63 28.98 -3.42 43.03
CA SER A 63 28.74 -4.08 41.75
C SER A 63 29.74 -3.67 40.68
N ILE A 64 30.15 -2.39 40.64
CA ILE A 64 31.10 -1.89 39.63
C ILE A 64 32.48 -2.50 39.84
N GLY A 65 32.93 -2.64 41.09
CA GLY A 65 34.19 -3.31 41.43
C GLY A 65 34.22 -4.78 41.01
N ARG A 66 33.14 -5.53 41.29
CA ARG A 66 33.03 -6.93 40.82
C ARG A 66 33.03 -7.04 39.30
N LEU A 67 32.33 -6.14 38.61
CA LEU A 67 32.35 -6.09 37.15
C LEU A 67 33.76 -5.82 36.62
N ARG A 68 34.48 -4.85 37.20
CA ARG A 68 35.87 -4.54 36.84
C ARG A 68 36.75 -5.78 36.89
N ASP A 69 36.71 -6.52 38.01
CA ASP A 69 37.58 -7.69 38.19
C ASP A 69 37.27 -8.78 37.17
N ALA A 70 35.98 -8.99 36.86
CA ALA A 70 35.54 -9.93 35.84
C ALA A 70 35.96 -9.50 34.41
N VAL A 71 35.84 -8.21 34.09
CA VAL A 71 36.27 -7.63 32.80
C VAL A 71 37.79 -7.75 32.64
N ILE A 72 38.58 -7.39 33.66
CA ILE A 72 40.05 -7.51 33.62
C ILE A 72 40.46 -8.95 33.36
N LYS A 73 39.86 -9.91 34.08
CA LYS A 73 40.12 -11.34 33.89
C LYS A 73 39.81 -11.79 32.47
N ARG A 74 38.74 -11.27 31.87
CA ARG A 74 38.30 -11.66 30.52
C ARG A 74 39.12 -11.03 29.40
N THR A 75 39.55 -9.77 29.56
CA THR A 75 40.13 -8.98 28.46
C THR A 75 41.64 -8.82 28.54
N GLY A 76 42.29 -9.38 29.56
CA GLY A 76 43.70 -9.09 29.86
C GLY A 76 43.92 -7.63 30.31
N GLY A 77 42.85 -6.95 30.74
CA GLY A 77 42.89 -5.57 31.19
C GLY A 77 42.99 -4.54 30.08
N ARG A 78 42.52 -4.84 28.85
CA ARG A 78 42.26 -3.86 27.77
C ARG A 78 40.76 -3.66 27.58
N LEU A 79 40.36 -2.46 27.19
CA LEU A 79 39.02 -2.16 26.68
C LEU A 79 39.14 -1.16 25.53
N ASP A 80 38.32 -1.26 24.49
CA ASP A 80 38.33 -0.32 23.36
C ASP A 80 37.12 0.64 23.44
N PHE A 81 35.96 0.14 23.87
CA PHE A 81 34.76 0.94 24.03
C PHE A 81 34.12 0.78 25.41
N LEU A 82 33.79 1.90 26.05
CA LEU A 82 32.89 1.96 27.20
C LEU A 82 31.60 2.65 26.80
N VAL A 83 30.49 1.92 26.74
CA VAL A 83 29.17 2.46 26.37
C VAL A 83 28.27 2.52 27.60
N ASN A 84 28.10 3.72 28.12
CA ASN A 84 27.23 4.04 29.24
C ASN A 84 25.80 4.31 28.73
N ASN A 85 25.00 3.24 28.64
CA ASN A 85 23.62 3.28 28.16
C ASN A 85 22.58 3.11 29.28
N ALA A 86 22.88 2.31 30.30
CA ALA A 86 21.94 2.06 31.39
C ALA A 86 21.54 3.35 32.11
N GLY A 87 20.24 3.53 32.31
CA GLY A 87 19.66 4.69 32.99
C GLY A 87 18.27 4.37 33.50
N THR A 88 17.75 5.22 34.38
CA THR A 88 16.38 5.14 34.91
C THR A 88 15.64 6.45 34.70
N HIS A 89 14.31 6.39 34.81
CA HIS A 89 13.40 7.52 34.66
C HIS A 89 12.62 7.72 35.95
N TYR A 90 12.32 8.98 36.27
CA TYR A 90 11.41 9.34 37.35
C TYR A 90 10.50 10.46 36.85
N ALA A 91 9.20 10.15 36.79
CA ALA A 91 8.19 10.99 36.17
C ALA A 91 7.34 11.69 37.25
N ALA A 92 7.84 12.81 37.77
CA ALA A 92 7.11 13.66 38.72
C ALA A 92 7.18 15.13 38.30
N THR A 93 6.19 15.92 38.72
CA THR A 93 6.24 17.38 38.59
C THR A 93 7.41 17.93 39.41
N ALA A 94 7.87 19.14 39.09
CA ALA A 94 9.03 19.72 39.77
C ALA A 94 8.77 20.00 41.26
N LEU A 95 7.53 20.31 41.64
CA LEU A 95 7.16 20.66 43.02
C LEU A 95 6.69 19.45 43.84
N ASP A 96 6.20 18.39 43.19
CA ASP A 96 5.66 17.22 43.89
C ASP A 96 6.62 16.02 43.89
N LEU A 97 7.86 16.20 43.41
CA LEU A 97 8.83 15.12 43.39
C LEU A 97 9.30 14.75 44.79
N GLU A 98 9.55 13.46 44.99
CA GLU A 98 10.24 12.97 46.17
C GLU A 98 11.75 13.10 45.99
N VAL A 99 12.39 13.91 46.84
CA VAL A 99 13.83 14.16 46.76
C VAL A 99 14.63 12.85 46.89
N ARG A 100 14.15 11.87 47.66
CA ARG A 100 14.80 10.55 47.78
C ARG A 100 14.80 9.78 46.46
N GLU A 101 13.72 9.82 45.69
CA GLU A 101 13.67 9.21 44.36
C GLU A 101 14.54 9.96 43.35
N ALA A 102 14.60 11.29 43.45
CA ALA A 102 15.55 12.08 42.67
C ALA A 102 17.01 11.73 42.98
N MET A 103 17.37 11.48 44.26
CA MET A 103 18.71 11.01 44.62
C MET A 103 19.02 9.64 43.99
N LYS A 104 18.09 8.69 44.01
CA LYS A 104 18.26 7.37 43.36
C LYS A 104 18.47 7.52 41.85
N LEU A 105 17.69 8.39 41.22
CA LEU A 105 17.81 8.73 39.80
C LEU A 105 19.20 9.29 39.47
N PHE A 106 19.70 10.25 40.25
CA PHE A 106 21.03 10.83 40.07
C PHE A 106 22.15 9.82 40.33
N ASN A 107 21.99 8.96 41.34
CA ASN A 107 22.92 7.86 41.60
C ASN A 107 23.10 6.97 40.38
N VAL A 108 22.02 6.60 39.69
CA VAL A 108 22.09 5.77 38.48
C VAL A 108 22.57 6.56 37.26
N ASN A 109 21.93 7.69 36.96
CA ASN A 109 22.14 8.40 35.69
C ASN A 109 23.43 9.23 35.64
N VAL A 110 24.01 9.58 36.80
CA VAL A 110 25.16 10.49 36.90
C VAL A 110 26.31 9.83 37.66
N PHE A 111 26.13 9.55 38.96
CA PHE A 111 27.25 9.13 39.80
C PHE A 111 27.80 7.77 39.42
N ALA A 112 26.93 6.80 39.11
CA ALA A 112 27.38 5.48 38.64
C ALA A 112 28.13 5.57 37.31
N VAL A 113 27.74 6.48 36.41
CA VAL A 113 28.46 6.75 35.15
C VAL A 113 29.85 7.34 35.42
N MET A 114 29.96 8.28 36.35
CA MET A 114 31.27 8.82 36.78
C MET A 114 32.16 7.70 37.34
N SER A 115 31.62 6.85 38.19
CA SER A 115 32.35 5.71 38.76
C SER A 115 32.76 4.69 37.70
N LEU A 116 31.91 4.39 36.70
CA LEU A 116 32.26 3.55 35.57
C LEU A 116 33.42 4.16 34.77
N CYS A 117 33.38 5.46 34.48
CA CYS A 117 34.48 6.14 33.78
C CYS A 117 35.78 6.04 34.59
N GLN A 118 35.77 6.39 35.87
CA GLN A 118 36.95 6.27 36.75
C GLN A 118 37.51 4.84 36.81
N THR A 119 36.62 3.84 36.82
CA THR A 119 36.98 2.43 36.94
C THR A 119 37.61 1.87 35.65
N PHE A 120 37.07 2.25 34.49
CA PHE A 120 37.42 1.62 33.20
C PHE A 120 38.34 2.46 32.30
N VAL A 121 38.53 3.75 32.57
CA VAL A 121 39.53 4.58 31.84
C VAL A 121 40.94 3.97 31.85
N PRO A 122 41.46 3.38 32.95
CA PRO A 122 42.76 2.71 32.92
C PRO A 122 42.86 1.55 31.91
N LEU A 123 41.74 0.88 31.59
CA LEU A 123 41.69 -0.18 30.58
C LEU A 123 41.62 0.41 29.16
N LEU A 124 40.94 1.54 28.99
CA LEU A 124 40.84 2.27 27.71
C LEU A 124 42.19 2.87 27.28
N LEU A 125 43.03 3.30 28.23
CA LEU A 125 44.39 3.79 27.96
C LEU A 125 45.31 2.74 27.31
N LYS A 126 44.98 1.45 27.45
CA LYS A 126 45.72 0.36 26.81
C LYS A 126 45.23 0.04 25.40
N SER A 127 44.14 0.67 24.96
CA SER A 127 43.68 0.58 23.56
C SER A 127 44.44 1.58 22.70
N SER A 128 44.65 1.22 21.43
CA SER A 128 45.18 2.16 20.43
C SER A 128 44.18 3.26 20.06
N ARG A 129 42.88 3.07 20.34
CA ARG A 129 41.77 3.98 20.04
C ARG A 129 40.65 3.81 21.06
N GLY A 130 40.92 4.15 22.32
CA GLY A 130 39.93 4.09 23.39
C GLY A 130 38.79 5.10 23.18
N ARG A 131 37.53 4.66 23.38
CA ARG A 131 36.36 5.54 23.26
C ARG A 131 35.33 5.32 24.38
N ILE A 132 34.81 6.42 24.91
CA ILE A 132 33.68 6.44 25.83
C ILE A 132 32.45 6.97 25.09
N VAL A 133 31.33 6.29 25.19
CA VAL A 133 30.04 6.69 24.60
C VAL A 133 29.02 6.87 25.72
N GLN A 134 28.42 8.04 25.78
CA GLN A 134 27.39 8.41 26.76
C GLN A 134 26.03 8.53 26.06
N ILE A 135 25.03 7.78 26.51
CA ILE A 135 23.65 7.93 26.01
C ILE A 135 22.95 9.07 26.77
N GLY A 136 22.95 10.25 26.15
CA GLY A 136 22.32 11.48 26.61
C GLY A 136 20.83 11.53 26.30
N SER A 137 20.27 12.74 26.26
CA SER A 137 18.87 12.98 25.89
C SER A 137 18.67 14.43 25.45
N VAL A 138 17.71 14.69 24.56
CA VAL A 138 17.29 16.05 24.19
C VAL A 138 16.86 16.88 25.40
N THR A 139 16.42 16.21 26.48
CA THR A 139 15.97 16.87 27.72
C THR A 139 17.07 17.60 28.48
N ARG A 140 18.34 17.44 28.04
CA ARG A 140 19.45 18.23 28.53
C ARG A 140 19.31 19.73 28.18
N ASP A 141 18.71 20.04 27.04
CA ASP A 141 18.55 21.41 26.51
C ASP A 141 17.06 21.80 26.36
N VAL A 142 16.16 20.81 26.19
CA VAL A 142 14.72 21.01 25.98
C VAL A 142 13.94 20.50 27.20
N PRO A 143 13.51 21.37 28.12
CA PRO A 143 12.78 20.95 29.30
C PRO A 143 11.44 20.31 28.93
N MET A 144 11.18 19.14 29.48
CA MET A 144 9.87 18.49 29.40
C MET A 144 9.20 18.44 30.77
N VAL A 145 7.90 18.75 30.81
CA VAL A 145 7.10 18.72 32.04
C VAL A 145 6.97 17.31 32.61
N TRP A 146 6.70 17.20 33.91
CA TRP A 146 6.52 15.93 34.62
C TRP A 146 7.73 15.00 34.69
N GLN A 147 8.93 15.55 34.53
CA GLN A 147 10.19 14.81 34.64
C GLN A 147 11.38 15.71 35.01
N GLY A 148 11.15 16.69 35.90
CA GLY A 148 12.14 17.72 36.25
C GLY A 148 13.48 17.15 36.73
N ALA A 149 13.44 16.17 37.65
CA ALA A 149 14.65 15.48 38.12
C ALA A 149 15.39 14.74 37.00
N TYR A 150 14.66 14.13 36.05
CA TYR A 150 15.26 13.45 34.90
C TYR A 150 15.97 14.44 33.97
N ASN A 151 15.32 15.55 33.62
CA ASN A 151 15.92 16.63 32.82
C ASN A 151 17.22 17.11 33.47
N ALA A 152 17.19 17.41 34.78
CA ALA A 152 18.36 17.84 35.54
C ALA A 152 19.48 16.78 35.51
N SER A 153 19.15 15.49 35.67
CA SER A 153 20.14 14.41 35.62
C SER A 153 20.82 14.29 34.25
N LYS A 154 20.06 14.46 33.15
CA LYS A 154 20.59 14.40 31.78
C LYS A 154 21.38 15.64 31.40
N ALA A 155 21.01 16.82 31.91
CA ALA A 155 21.82 18.03 31.82
C ALA A 155 23.15 17.87 32.57
N ALA A 156 23.14 17.32 33.79
CA ALA A 156 24.35 17.04 34.57
C ALA A 156 25.27 16.04 33.85
N LEU A 157 24.72 14.95 33.31
CA LEU A 157 25.46 13.98 32.51
C LEU A 157 26.09 14.62 31.26
N SER A 158 25.35 15.46 30.54
CA SER A 158 25.84 16.19 29.36
C SER A 158 27.02 17.09 29.73
N GLN A 159 26.89 17.89 30.80
CA GLN A 159 27.97 18.77 31.22
C GLN A 159 29.21 17.98 31.68
N TYR A 160 29.03 16.90 32.45
CA TYR A 160 30.12 16.00 32.81
C TYR A 160 30.80 15.42 31.57
N THR A 161 30.03 14.99 30.58
CA THR A 161 30.54 14.39 29.33
C THR A 161 31.37 15.39 28.52
N LYS A 162 30.94 16.66 28.45
CA LYS A 162 31.69 17.74 27.79
C LYS A 162 33.04 17.99 28.48
N THR A 163 33.06 18.04 29.81
CA THR A 163 34.32 18.18 30.57
C THR A 163 35.22 16.98 30.36
N LEU A 164 34.68 15.76 30.50
CA LEU A 164 35.43 14.51 30.35
C LEU A 164 36.07 14.41 28.96
N ARG A 165 35.38 14.88 27.91
CA ARG A 165 35.94 14.95 26.55
C ARG A 165 37.20 15.80 26.47
N LEU A 166 37.20 16.96 27.12
CA LEU A 166 38.34 17.87 27.11
C LEU A 166 39.51 17.30 27.92
N GLU A 167 39.23 16.70 29.07
CA GLU A 167 40.25 16.12 29.96
C GLU A 167 40.90 14.86 29.37
N LEU A 168 40.16 14.04 28.64
CA LEU A 168 40.66 12.78 28.09
C LEU A 168 41.25 12.90 26.68
N ALA A 169 40.98 13.98 25.95
CA ALA A 169 41.53 14.18 24.61
C ALA A 169 43.07 14.14 24.54
N PRO A 170 43.84 14.78 25.46
CA PRO A 170 45.30 14.66 25.47
C PRO A 170 45.82 13.25 25.78
N LEU A 171 44.97 12.40 26.38
CA LEU A 171 45.29 11.01 26.71
C LEU A 171 44.91 10.04 25.57
N GLY A 172 44.46 10.55 24.43
CA GLY A 172 44.10 9.75 23.26
C GLY A 172 42.78 8.98 23.39
N ILE A 173 41.94 9.31 24.37
CA ILE A 173 40.61 8.71 24.54
C ILE A 173 39.54 9.67 24.02
N GLU A 174 38.73 9.19 23.07
CA GLU A 174 37.61 9.96 22.53
C GLU A 174 36.36 9.81 23.40
N VAL A 175 35.62 10.89 23.62
CA VAL A 175 34.36 10.87 24.38
C VAL A 175 33.22 11.38 23.51
N VAL A 176 32.23 10.53 23.25
CA VAL A 176 31.07 10.84 22.40
C VAL A 176 29.80 10.85 23.23
N GLU A 177 28.96 11.86 23.03
CA GLU A 177 27.61 11.90 23.60
C GLU A 177 26.60 11.69 22.47
N ILE A 178 25.72 10.70 22.62
CA ILE A 178 24.61 10.48 21.70
C ILE A 178 23.37 11.10 22.32
N ILE A 179 22.77 12.09 21.66
CA ILE A 179 21.59 12.80 22.16
C ILE A 179 20.36 12.14 21.54
N THR A 180 19.54 11.49 22.36
CA THR A 180 18.33 10.82 21.88
C THR A 180 17.07 11.62 22.20
N GLY A 181 16.15 11.68 21.24
CA GLY A 181 14.77 12.09 21.46
C GLY A 181 13.95 10.98 22.13
N PHE A 182 12.70 10.82 21.72
CA PHE A 182 11.90 9.66 22.12
C PHE A 182 12.38 8.41 21.38
N VAL A 183 12.72 7.36 22.14
CA VAL A 183 13.11 6.05 21.60
C VAL A 183 12.25 4.99 22.26
N ARG A 184 11.61 4.13 21.44
CA ARG A 184 10.76 3.03 21.91
C ARG A 184 11.56 2.13 22.86
N SER A 185 11.19 2.17 24.13
CA SER A 185 11.88 1.42 25.19
C SER A 185 10.98 1.25 26.40
N ASN A 186 11.42 0.37 27.31
CA ASN A 186 10.74 0.09 28.56
C ASN A 186 11.05 1.12 29.66
N ILE A 187 11.59 2.29 29.33
CA ILE A 187 12.05 3.25 30.34
C ILE A 187 10.90 4.07 30.96
N LEU A 188 9.73 4.16 30.31
CA LEU A 188 8.59 5.02 30.70
C LEU A 188 7.49 4.30 31.51
N HIS A 189 7.76 3.10 32.06
CA HIS A 189 6.74 2.19 32.62
C HIS A 189 6.11 2.60 33.96
N HIS A 190 6.58 3.66 34.62
CA HIS A 190 6.11 4.02 35.97
C HIS A 190 5.00 5.08 36.04
N GLY A 191 4.40 5.42 34.90
CA GLY A 191 3.30 6.39 34.84
C GLY A 191 3.73 7.81 35.22
N LEU A 192 2.78 8.74 35.32
CA LEU A 192 3.03 10.09 35.84
C LEU A 192 2.64 10.15 37.32
N HIS A 193 3.61 10.42 38.18
CA HIS A 193 3.39 10.60 39.62
C HIS A 193 2.91 12.03 39.90
N ALA A 194 1.78 12.14 40.60
CA ALA A 194 1.27 13.37 41.19
C ALA A 194 0.41 12.98 42.40
N PRO A 195 0.65 13.55 43.60
CA PRO A 195 -0.19 13.34 44.77
C PRO A 195 -1.60 13.91 44.57
N GLU A 196 -2.56 13.46 45.37
CA GLU A 196 -3.98 13.84 45.25
C GLU A 196 -4.21 15.35 45.42
N GLU A 197 -3.33 16.03 46.17
CA GLU A 197 -3.38 17.48 46.40
C GLU A 197 -2.52 18.28 45.40
N SER A 198 -1.96 17.63 44.38
CA SER A 198 -1.08 18.29 43.40
C SER A 198 -1.80 19.40 42.65
N LEU A 199 -1.18 20.58 42.59
CA LEU A 199 -1.62 21.70 41.75
C LEU A 199 -1.72 21.34 40.25
N TYR A 200 -1.01 20.30 39.83
CA TYR A 200 -0.94 19.88 38.44
C TYR A 200 -1.96 18.77 38.11
N LEU A 201 -2.66 18.20 39.09
CA LEU A 201 -3.60 17.12 38.88
C LEU A 201 -4.66 17.41 37.78
N PRO A 202 -5.21 18.64 37.65
CA PRO A 202 -6.18 18.94 36.58
C PRO A 202 -5.67 18.75 35.16
N ILE A 203 -4.36 18.87 34.92
CA ILE A 203 -3.75 18.73 33.58
C ILE A 203 -3.07 17.36 33.38
N LYS A 204 -3.07 16.49 34.39
CA LYS A 204 -2.38 15.20 34.36
C LYS A 204 -2.81 14.34 33.17
N ALA A 205 -4.11 14.26 32.89
CA ALA A 205 -4.65 13.50 31.77
C ALA A 205 -4.13 14.02 30.42
N THR A 206 -4.12 15.34 30.23
CA THR A 206 -3.60 15.98 29.02
C THR A 206 -2.10 15.72 28.84
N ILE A 207 -1.31 15.77 29.92
CA ILE A 207 0.13 15.48 29.84
C ILE A 207 0.38 13.99 29.61
N GLN A 208 -0.41 13.10 30.21
CA GLN A 208 -0.35 11.66 29.92
C GLN A 208 -0.65 11.44 28.43
N GLN A 209 -1.74 12.02 27.93
CA GLN A 209 -2.11 11.96 26.53
C GLN A 209 -0.98 12.45 25.63
N LEU A 210 -0.45 13.67 25.78
CA LEU A 210 0.66 14.18 24.96
C LEU A 210 1.93 13.32 25.05
N LYS A 211 2.28 12.82 26.23
CA LYS A 211 3.50 12.02 26.46
C LYS A 211 3.40 10.60 25.90
N TYR A 212 2.19 10.02 25.86
CA TYR A 212 1.94 8.68 25.33
C TYR A 212 1.40 8.69 23.89
N GLU A 213 0.79 9.78 23.42
CA GLU A 213 0.45 10.01 22.02
C GLU A 213 1.71 10.11 21.18
N GLY A 214 2.79 10.74 21.65
CA GLY A 214 4.09 10.68 20.97
C GLY A 214 4.69 9.26 20.87
N ASN A 215 4.21 8.30 21.68
CA ASN A 215 4.50 6.86 21.52
C ASN A 215 3.46 6.12 20.67
N ALA A 216 2.27 6.70 20.46
CA ALA A 216 1.16 6.14 19.71
C ALA A 216 1.08 6.67 18.26
N THR A 217 1.64 7.85 17.97
CA THR A 217 1.81 8.40 16.62
C THR A 217 2.99 7.70 15.94
N ASP A 218 2.67 6.54 15.39
CA ASP A 218 3.03 6.10 14.04
C ASP A 218 4.52 5.81 13.76
N CYS A 219 5.03 4.74 14.37
CA CYS A 219 5.60 3.70 13.51
C CYS A 219 4.47 2.71 13.28
N TYR A 220 3.79 2.85 12.14
CA TYR A 220 2.84 1.86 11.67
C TYR A 220 3.53 0.50 11.77
N ASP A 221 2.85 -0.46 12.42
CA ASP A 221 3.37 -1.82 12.54
C ASP A 221 3.85 -2.26 11.15
N ILE A 222 5.12 -2.67 11.03
CA ILE A 222 5.65 -3.20 9.76
C ILE A 222 4.71 -4.30 9.28
N SER A 223 4.05 -5.05 10.19
CA SER A 223 3.03 -6.03 9.83
C SER A 223 1.79 -5.44 9.15
N SER A 224 1.40 -4.19 9.45
CA SER A 224 0.29 -3.48 8.80
C SER A 224 0.69 -2.96 7.41
N LEU A 225 1.91 -2.48 7.24
CA LEU A 225 2.45 -2.09 5.92
C LEU A 225 2.73 -3.30 5.03
N GLU A 226 3.27 -4.38 5.59
CA GLU A 226 3.41 -5.65 4.88
C GLU A 226 2.04 -6.22 4.50
N ARG A 227 1.03 -6.09 5.38
CA ARG A 227 -0.35 -6.42 5.04
C ARG A 227 -0.85 -5.62 3.85
N TYR A 228 -0.59 -4.31 3.76
CA TYR A 228 -0.94 -3.54 2.55
C TYR A 228 -0.36 -4.18 1.29
N PHE A 229 0.91 -4.57 1.32
CA PHE A 229 1.54 -5.20 0.17
C PHE A 229 0.98 -6.60 -0.16
N HIS A 230 0.47 -7.32 0.84
CA HIS A 230 -0.22 -8.58 0.63
C HIS A 230 -1.67 -8.44 0.17
N ILE A 231 -2.22 -7.23 0.24
CA ILE A 231 -3.66 -7.02 0.12
C ILE A 231 -4.00 -6.11 -1.05
N ALA A 232 -3.32 -4.97 -1.19
CA ALA A 232 -3.68 -3.93 -2.13
C ALA A 232 -2.63 -3.69 -3.23
N GLN A 233 -1.40 -4.22 -3.09
CA GLN A 233 -0.36 -4.01 -4.11
C GLN A 233 -0.73 -4.63 -5.45
N ASP A 234 -1.26 -5.86 -5.45
CA ASP A 234 -1.61 -6.55 -6.70
C ASP A 234 -2.80 -5.88 -7.41
N VAL A 235 -3.71 -5.27 -6.63
CA VAL A 235 -4.81 -4.43 -7.11
C VAL A 235 -4.28 -3.16 -7.76
N ASN A 236 -3.32 -2.51 -7.09
CA ASN A 236 -2.82 -1.21 -7.46
C ASN A 236 -1.28 -1.15 -7.37
N PRO A 237 -0.56 -1.71 -8.37
CA PRO A 237 0.89 -1.87 -8.33
C PRO A 237 1.63 -0.55 -8.62
N ILE A 238 1.48 0.44 -7.74
CA ILE A 238 2.16 1.76 -7.80
C ILE A 238 3.47 1.79 -6.99
N PHE A 239 3.90 0.62 -6.51
CA PHE A 239 5.09 0.44 -5.68
C PHE A 239 5.90 -0.78 -6.13
N SER A 240 7.23 -0.66 -6.15
CA SER A 240 8.08 -1.80 -5.82
C SER A 240 8.08 -2.04 -4.31
N LYS A 241 7.53 -3.17 -3.86
CA LYS A 241 7.53 -3.58 -2.44
C LYS A 241 8.91 -3.47 -1.80
N ALA A 242 9.93 -4.00 -2.47
CA ALA A 242 11.29 -4.01 -1.94
C ALA A 242 11.84 -2.59 -1.75
N ARG A 243 11.69 -1.73 -2.76
CA ARG A 243 12.19 -0.34 -2.70
C ARG A 243 11.42 0.51 -1.69
N PHE A 244 10.10 0.36 -1.65
CA PHE A 244 9.28 1.09 -0.69
C PHE A 244 9.62 0.69 0.75
N LEU A 245 9.74 -0.61 1.04
CA LEU A 245 10.10 -1.07 2.37
C LEU A 245 11.51 -0.63 2.78
N ASP A 246 12.46 -0.56 1.84
CA ASP A 246 13.79 -0.01 2.09
C ASP A 246 13.74 1.49 2.41
N SER A 247 13.02 2.26 1.59
CA SER A 247 12.80 3.70 1.80
C SER A 247 12.10 3.97 3.15
N TYR A 248 11.12 3.14 3.51
CA TYR A 248 10.43 3.22 4.80
C TYR A 248 11.39 2.96 5.98
N ARG A 249 12.24 1.94 5.88
CA ARG A 249 13.26 1.63 6.91
C ARG A 249 14.28 2.75 7.08
N ASN A 250 14.59 3.45 5.99
CA ASN A 250 15.50 4.59 5.98
C ASN A 250 14.82 5.91 6.37
N SER A 251 13.50 5.92 6.60
CA SER A 251 12.69 7.11 6.92
C SER A 251 12.63 8.15 5.78
N ASP A 252 12.72 7.70 4.53
CA ASP A 252 12.66 8.54 3.33
C ASP A 252 11.25 8.69 2.75
N CYS A 253 10.28 7.91 3.25
CA CYS A 253 8.88 7.96 2.82
C CYS A 253 8.09 9.12 3.45
N ASP A 254 7.16 9.71 2.70
CA ASP A 254 6.24 10.72 3.26
C ASP A 254 5.29 10.10 4.31
N ASN A 255 5.33 10.62 5.55
CA ASN A 255 4.43 10.22 6.64
C ASN A 255 2.95 10.28 6.25
N SER A 256 2.57 11.22 5.38
CA SER A 256 1.18 11.36 4.92
C SER A 256 0.73 10.19 4.05
N LEU A 257 1.64 9.63 3.23
CA LEU A 257 1.41 8.42 2.44
C LEU A 257 1.31 7.19 3.34
N ILE A 258 2.24 7.04 4.29
CA ILE A 258 2.25 5.89 5.21
C ILE A 258 0.96 5.87 6.06
N SER A 259 0.50 7.04 6.50
CA SER A 259 -0.78 7.21 7.19
C SER A 259 -1.98 6.80 6.38
N THR A 260 -1.99 7.19 5.10
CA THR A 260 -3.06 6.84 4.17
C THR A 260 -3.11 5.33 3.93
N ILE A 261 -1.96 4.72 3.63
CA ILE A 261 -1.83 3.27 3.41
C ILE A 261 -2.34 2.50 4.63
N THR A 262 -1.94 2.90 5.83
CA THR A 262 -2.28 2.14 7.03
C THR A 262 -3.74 2.30 7.43
N ALA A 263 -4.32 3.50 7.31
CA ALA A 263 -5.74 3.72 7.60
C ALA A 263 -6.64 2.88 6.68
N ILE A 264 -6.35 2.88 5.37
CA ILE A 264 -7.10 2.07 4.39
C ILE A 264 -6.90 0.57 4.64
N THR A 265 -5.67 0.13 4.91
CA THR A 265 -5.40 -1.28 5.20
C THR A 265 -6.13 -1.74 6.46
N ALA A 266 -6.14 -0.93 7.51
CA ALA A 266 -6.87 -1.23 8.74
C ALA A 266 -8.38 -1.37 8.49
N LYS A 267 -8.95 -0.46 7.67
CA LYS A 267 -10.37 -0.51 7.30
C LYS A 267 -10.72 -1.75 6.48
N LEU A 268 -9.91 -2.11 5.47
CA LEU A 268 -10.17 -3.26 4.60
C LEU A 268 -9.96 -4.61 5.29
N THR A 269 -9.00 -4.69 6.20
CA THR A 269 -8.70 -5.94 6.93
C THR A 269 -9.55 -6.15 8.16
N ASN A 270 -10.34 -5.14 8.57
CA ASN A 270 -11.03 -5.11 9.84
C ASN A 270 -10.10 -5.49 11.03
N SER A 271 -8.79 -5.18 10.90
CA SER A 271 -7.80 -5.49 11.91
C SER A 271 -7.91 -4.47 13.02
N ILE A 272 -8.77 -4.75 14.00
CA ILE A 272 -8.99 -3.94 15.18
C ILE A 272 -7.75 -4.06 16.09
N SER A 273 -6.72 -3.26 15.85
CA SER A 273 -5.67 -3.01 16.83
C SER A 273 -6.10 -1.82 17.69
N SER A 274 -6.53 -2.03 18.94
CA SER A 274 -6.76 -1.04 20.03
C SER A 274 -7.52 0.28 19.73
N VAL A 275 -7.91 0.55 18.49
CA VAL A 275 -8.49 1.79 17.97
C VAL A 275 -9.92 1.46 17.50
N SER A 276 -10.89 2.28 17.88
CA SER A 276 -12.30 2.09 17.49
C SER A 276 -12.48 2.27 15.98
N SER A 277 -13.43 1.54 15.37
CA SER A 277 -13.78 1.71 13.95
C SER A 277 -14.12 3.17 13.62
N ASP A 278 -14.82 3.85 14.53
CA ASP A 278 -15.23 5.25 14.36
C ASP A 278 -14.02 6.20 14.23
N ALA A 279 -12.91 5.90 14.92
CA ALA A 279 -11.70 6.71 14.81
C ALA A 279 -10.99 6.50 13.47
N ILE A 280 -11.03 5.28 12.91
CA ILE A 280 -10.50 4.99 11.57
C ILE A 280 -11.34 5.69 10.50
N ASP A 281 -12.67 5.66 10.65
CA ASP A 281 -13.59 6.30 9.71
C ASP A 281 -13.43 7.83 9.73
N ALA A 282 -13.39 8.46 10.91
CA ALA A 282 -13.12 9.89 11.03
C ALA A 282 -11.75 10.28 10.42
N ARG A 283 -10.74 9.40 10.54
CA ARG A 283 -9.43 9.63 9.93
C ARG A 283 -9.48 9.55 8.40
N ILE A 284 -10.17 8.55 7.85
CA ILE A 284 -10.37 8.41 6.40
C ILE A 284 -11.16 9.61 5.85
N ASP A 285 -12.21 10.05 6.55
CA ASP A 285 -12.98 11.23 6.17
C ASP A 285 -12.12 12.50 6.17
N LEU A 286 -11.22 12.65 7.13
CA LEU A 286 -10.25 13.76 7.14
C LEU A 286 -9.26 13.68 5.97
N LEU A 287 -8.80 12.48 5.61
CA LEU A 287 -7.92 12.28 4.45
C LEU A 287 -8.65 12.59 3.13
N LEU A 288 -9.90 12.16 2.98
CA LEU A 288 -10.71 12.39 1.78
C LEU A 288 -11.18 13.86 1.68
N SER A 289 -11.55 14.49 2.78
CA SER A 289 -11.99 15.90 2.80
C SER A 289 -10.85 16.89 2.57
N SER A 290 -9.59 16.47 2.73
CA SER A 290 -8.46 17.32 2.40
C SER A 290 -8.48 17.68 0.90
N THR A 291 -8.72 18.96 0.60
CA THR A 291 -8.67 19.55 -0.76
C THR A 291 -7.25 19.62 -1.34
N THR A 292 -6.29 19.04 -0.64
CA THR A 292 -4.83 19.11 -0.85
C THR A 292 -4.35 18.50 -2.16
N VAL A 293 -5.16 17.73 -2.89
CA VAL A 293 -4.80 17.32 -4.26
C VAL A 293 -4.53 18.54 -5.15
N GLN A 294 -5.19 19.69 -4.89
CA GLN A 294 -4.94 20.93 -5.61
C GLN A 294 -3.88 21.82 -4.96
N ASP A 295 -3.74 21.88 -3.64
CA ASP A 295 -2.75 22.80 -3.04
C ASP A 295 -1.34 22.19 -2.92
N ASP A 296 -1.21 20.88 -2.65
CA ASP A 296 0.09 20.21 -2.44
C ASP A 296 0.78 19.82 -3.75
N LEU A 297 0.01 19.42 -4.78
CA LEU A 297 0.54 19.00 -6.08
C LEU A 297 0.80 20.16 -7.06
N PHE A 298 0.47 21.40 -6.66
CA PHE A 298 0.70 22.60 -7.48
C PHE A 298 2.09 23.22 -7.29
N THR A 299 2.96 22.59 -6.50
CA THR A 299 4.40 22.90 -6.44
C THR A 299 5.09 22.58 -7.76
N ASN A 300 6.22 23.25 -8.07
CA ASN A 300 6.86 23.16 -9.39
C ASN A 300 7.38 21.75 -9.75
N PHE A 301 7.59 20.86 -8.77
CA PHE A 301 7.87 19.44 -9.00
C PHE A 301 7.26 18.59 -7.86
N PRO A 302 6.09 17.98 -8.07
CA PRO A 302 5.41 17.19 -7.03
C PRO A 302 6.18 15.89 -6.72
N SER A 303 6.10 15.43 -5.46
CA SER A 303 6.81 14.22 -5.05
C SER A 303 6.08 12.95 -5.53
N LEU A 304 6.84 11.88 -5.79
CA LEU A 304 6.29 10.57 -6.16
C LEU A 304 5.33 10.03 -5.09
N ASP A 305 5.63 10.26 -3.82
CA ASP A 305 4.80 9.81 -2.70
C ASP A 305 3.47 10.56 -2.60
N GLN A 306 3.42 11.86 -2.97
CA GLN A 306 2.17 12.61 -3.06
C GLN A 306 1.26 12.06 -4.17
N PHE A 307 1.82 11.68 -5.31
CA PHE A 307 1.07 11.01 -6.38
C PHE A 307 0.56 9.64 -5.94
N ARG A 308 1.41 8.82 -5.31
CA ARG A 308 1.02 7.51 -4.78
C ARG A 308 -0.13 7.64 -3.79
N LYS A 309 -0.04 8.59 -2.86
CA LYS A 309 -1.12 8.88 -1.89
C LYS A 309 -2.42 9.22 -2.61
N SER A 310 -2.35 10.09 -3.62
CA SER A 310 -3.52 10.50 -4.39
C SER A 310 -4.14 9.34 -5.16
N CYS A 311 -3.33 8.45 -5.74
CA CYS A 311 -3.79 7.22 -6.38
C CYS A 311 -4.48 6.27 -5.40
N VAL A 312 -3.91 6.07 -4.20
CA VAL A 312 -4.51 5.22 -3.16
C VAL A 312 -5.86 5.76 -2.69
N LEU A 313 -5.96 7.08 -2.46
CA LEU A 313 -7.22 7.72 -2.07
C LEU A 313 -8.27 7.66 -3.18
N ALA A 314 -7.88 7.95 -4.43
CA ALA A 314 -8.78 7.86 -5.58
C ALA A 314 -9.31 6.44 -5.79
N PHE A 315 -8.43 5.45 -5.68
CA PHE A 315 -8.81 4.05 -5.73
C PHE A 315 -9.81 3.68 -4.63
N TYR A 316 -9.52 4.04 -3.37
CA TYR A 316 -10.39 3.71 -2.25
C TYR A 316 -11.75 4.42 -2.34
N GLU A 317 -11.76 5.72 -2.63
CA GLU A 317 -12.99 6.51 -2.71
C GLU A 317 -13.90 6.03 -3.86
N PHE A 318 -13.33 5.66 -5.01
CA PHE A 318 -14.11 5.12 -6.13
C PHE A 318 -14.86 3.83 -5.78
N HIS A 319 -14.23 2.93 -5.03
CA HIS A 319 -14.82 1.64 -4.67
C HIS A 319 -15.69 1.70 -3.41
N GLN A 320 -15.36 2.57 -2.46
CA GLN A 320 -16.07 2.66 -1.18
C GLN A 320 -17.21 3.71 -1.20
N PHE A 321 -17.05 4.76 -1.98
CA PHE A 321 -17.98 5.88 -2.13
C PHE A 321 -18.20 6.21 -3.63
N PRO A 322 -18.74 5.25 -4.42
CA PRO A 322 -18.94 5.45 -5.85
C PRO A 322 -19.91 6.61 -6.10
N GLY A 323 -19.51 7.57 -6.95
CA GLY A 323 -20.35 8.70 -7.33
C GLY A 323 -19.57 9.93 -7.79
N HIS A 324 -20.25 11.08 -7.84
CA HIS A 324 -19.68 12.32 -8.39
C HIS A 324 -18.36 12.75 -7.72
N GLN A 325 -18.24 12.59 -6.40
CA GLN A 325 -17.03 12.99 -5.66
C GLN A 325 -15.81 12.16 -6.09
N SER A 326 -15.94 10.84 -6.14
CA SER A 326 -14.85 9.96 -6.58
C SER A 326 -14.47 10.17 -8.05
N TRP A 327 -15.45 10.39 -8.94
CA TRP A 327 -15.17 10.76 -10.34
C TRP A 327 -14.42 12.08 -10.45
N THR A 328 -14.78 13.08 -9.62
CA THR A 328 -14.10 14.37 -9.57
C THR A 328 -12.66 14.21 -9.08
N ARG A 329 -12.41 13.38 -8.06
CA ARG A 329 -11.05 13.11 -7.56
C ARG A 329 -10.18 12.44 -8.64
N ILE A 330 -10.70 11.41 -9.30
CA ILE A 330 -9.99 10.76 -10.42
C ILE A 330 -9.71 11.77 -11.53
N GLY A 331 -10.70 12.58 -11.91
CA GLY A 331 -10.50 13.60 -12.94
C GLY A 331 -9.48 14.67 -12.58
N ASN A 332 -9.42 15.10 -11.32
CA ASN A 332 -8.40 16.01 -10.83
C ASN A 332 -7.01 15.36 -10.88
N LEU A 333 -6.89 14.12 -10.41
CA LEU A 333 -5.64 13.35 -10.47
C LEU A 333 -5.13 13.20 -11.91
N THR A 334 -6.02 12.87 -12.86
CA THR A 334 -5.68 12.76 -14.28
C THR A 334 -5.18 14.09 -14.86
N ARG A 335 -5.84 15.22 -14.54
CA ARG A 335 -5.40 16.54 -15.02
C ARG A 335 -4.03 16.94 -14.46
N VAL A 336 -3.77 16.63 -13.19
CA VAL A 336 -2.46 16.88 -12.58
C VAL A 336 -1.38 16.01 -13.21
N ALA A 337 -1.67 14.73 -13.50
CA ALA A 337 -0.76 13.84 -14.21
C ALA A 337 -0.36 14.38 -15.58
N TYR A 338 -1.31 14.92 -16.35
CA TYR A 338 -1.04 15.59 -17.63
C TYR A 338 -0.21 16.85 -17.47
N ARG A 339 -0.50 17.67 -16.46
CA ARG A 339 0.26 18.89 -16.20
C ARG A 339 1.73 18.58 -15.92
N VAL A 340 1.99 17.53 -15.15
CA VAL A 340 3.35 17.03 -14.86
C VAL A 340 3.96 16.34 -16.09
N GLY A 341 3.12 15.81 -16.98
CA GLY A 341 3.49 15.15 -18.23
C GLY A 341 3.78 13.65 -18.07
N LEU A 342 3.14 12.99 -17.10
CA LEU A 342 3.27 11.55 -16.86
C LEU A 342 2.79 10.69 -18.05
N ASP A 343 1.99 11.27 -18.95
CA ASP A 343 1.56 10.69 -20.22
C ASP A 343 2.69 10.61 -21.25
N ARG A 344 3.78 11.37 -21.07
CA ARG A 344 4.84 11.56 -22.07
C ARG A 344 6.25 11.50 -21.47
N LEU A 345 6.44 10.57 -20.54
CA LEU A 345 7.70 10.41 -19.78
C LEU A 345 8.92 10.26 -20.68
N GLU A 346 8.78 9.58 -21.83
CA GLU A 346 9.92 9.32 -22.72
C GLU A 346 10.42 10.59 -23.41
N ASN A 347 9.53 11.54 -23.66
CA ASN A 347 9.88 12.86 -24.19
C ASN A 347 10.37 13.79 -23.08
N LEU A 348 9.74 13.76 -21.90
CA LEU A 348 10.16 14.58 -20.77
C LEU A 348 11.60 14.32 -20.35
N ARG A 349 12.01 13.05 -20.32
CA ARG A 349 13.37 12.67 -19.93
C ARG A 349 14.45 13.22 -20.86
N LYS A 350 14.11 13.47 -22.13
CA LYS A 350 15.01 14.09 -23.12
C LYS A 350 15.07 15.61 -22.97
N LEU A 351 13.93 16.23 -22.65
CA LEU A 351 13.75 17.68 -22.71
C LEU A 351 14.02 18.40 -21.38
N HIS A 352 13.79 17.74 -20.25
CA HIS A 352 13.84 18.36 -18.92
C HIS A 352 14.95 17.74 -18.04
N HIS A 353 15.81 18.60 -17.50
CA HIS A 353 16.95 18.18 -16.68
C HIS A 353 16.53 17.40 -15.42
N GLU A 354 15.44 17.81 -14.77
CA GLU A 354 14.93 17.18 -13.54
C GLU A 354 14.58 15.70 -13.75
N TRP A 355 13.98 15.36 -14.89
CA TRP A 355 13.64 13.98 -15.26
C TRP A 355 14.86 13.18 -15.73
N ARG A 356 15.88 13.85 -16.27
CA ARG A 356 17.11 13.21 -16.77
C ARG A 356 18.01 12.68 -15.65
N ILE A 357 17.96 13.29 -14.46
CA ILE A 357 18.74 12.87 -13.28
C ILE A 357 18.19 11.56 -12.67
N LEU A 358 16.90 11.27 -12.88
CA LEU A 358 16.26 10.08 -12.32
C LEU A 358 16.84 8.79 -12.90
N SER A 359 17.00 7.79 -12.03
CA SER A 359 17.39 6.44 -12.46
C SER A 359 16.28 5.78 -13.28
N ASP A 360 16.60 4.82 -14.15
CA ASP A 360 15.58 4.07 -14.90
C ASP A 360 14.55 3.42 -13.97
N GLN A 361 15.00 2.97 -12.80
CA GLN A 361 14.12 2.36 -11.80
C GLN A 361 13.16 3.39 -11.17
N ASP A 362 13.57 4.64 -10.99
CA ASP A 362 12.68 5.70 -10.51
C ASP A 362 11.66 6.09 -11.58
N VAL A 363 12.07 6.12 -12.86
CA VAL A 363 11.16 6.34 -13.99
C VAL A 363 10.13 5.23 -14.07
N ASP A 364 10.51 3.97 -13.82
CA ASP A 364 9.56 2.85 -13.76
C ASP A 364 8.53 2.98 -12.64
N GLU A 365 8.90 3.52 -11.47
CA GLU A 365 7.93 3.83 -10.41
C GLU A 365 6.93 4.92 -10.86
N TRP A 366 7.38 5.92 -11.61
CA TRP A 366 6.50 6.92 -12.23
C TRP A 366 5.60 6.31 -13.33
N ARG A 367 6.12 5.40 -14.16
CA ARG A 367 5.32 4.65 -15.15
C ARG A 367 4.23 3.83 -14.45
N ALA A 368 4.54 3.22 -13.31
CA ALA A 368 3.58 2.44 -12.55
C ALA A 368 2.41 3.31 -12.04
N VAL A 369 2.72 4.52 -11.56
CA VAL A 369 1.71 5.54 -11.20
C VAL A 369 0.87 5.95 -12.41
N TRP A 370 1.49 6.24 -13.56
CA TRP A 370 0.76 6.58 -14.79
C TRP A 370 -0.24 5.49 -15.19
N TRP A 371 0.20 4.23 -15.24
CA TRP A 371 -0.67 3.10 -15.62
C TRP A 371 -1.74 2.77 -14.58
N CYS A 372 -1.55 3.14 -13.31
CA CYS A 372 -2.63 3.15 -12.32
C CYS A 372 -3.69 4.21 -12.67
N ILE A 373 -3.28 5.45 -12.92
CA ILE A 373 -4.19 6.55 -13.28
C ILE A 373 -4.96 6.21 -14.55
N TYR A 374 -4.29 5.62 -15.53
CA TYR A 374 -4.91 5.13 -16.77
C TYR A 374 -6.04 4.12 -16.51
N ARG A 375 -5.82 3.15 -15.61
CA ARG A 375 -6.84 2.17 -15.23
C ARG A 375 -7.99 2.81 -14.46
N LEU A 376 -7.70 3.71 -13.52
CA LEU A 376 -8.73 4.46 -12.78
C LEU A 376 -9.62 5.31 -13.69
N ASP A 377 -9.04 6.06 -14.64
CA ASP A 377 -9.79 6.79 -15.67
C ASP A 377 -10.66 5.83 -16.47
N SER A 378 -10.11 4.70 -16.90
CA SER A 378 -10.82 3.71 -17.71
C SER A 378 -12.03 3.10 -16.99
N TYR A 379 -11.87 2.65 -15.73
CA TYR A 379 -12.96 2.08 -14.94
C TYR A 379 -13.99 3.13 -14.54
N SER A 380 -13.56 4.33 -14.14
CA SER A 380 -14.46 5.42 -13.76
C SER A 380 -15.39 5.83 -14.90
N ASN A 381 -14.84 5.98 -16.11
CA ASN A 381 -15.62 6.35 -17.29
C ASN A 381 -16.45 5.18 -17.83
N LEU A 382 -15.96 3.93 -17.76
CA LEU A 382 -16.76 2.75 -18.07
C LEU A 382 -18.00 2.67 -17.17
N ALA A 383 -17.85 2.97 -15.87
CA ALA A 383 -18.90 2.91 -14.88
C ALA A 383 -19.92 4.05 -15.03
N SER A 384 -19.45 5.27 -15.24
CA SER A 384 -20.30 6.48 -15.27
C SER A 384 -20.83 6.83 -16.65
N GLY A 385 -20.24 6.33 -17.73
CA GLY A 385 -20.60 6.68 -19.11
C GLY A 385 -20.04 8.02 -19.57
N THR A 386 -19.13 8.65 -18.81
CA THR A 386 -18.54 9.95 -19.17
C THR A 386 -17.41 9.83 -20.21
N PRO A 387 -17.09 10.91 -20.95
CA PRO A 387 -15.90 10.97 -21.80
C PRO A 387 -14.63 10.66 -21.03
N TYR A 388 -13.83 9.77 -21.59
CA TYR A 388 -12.52 9.49 -21.04
C TYR A 388 -11.64 10.75 -21.07
N LEU A 389 -10.95 11.02 -19.98
CA LEU A 389 -10.10 12.22 -19.86
C LEU A 389 -8.73 11.99 -20.47
N ILE A 390 -8.26 10.74 -20.46
CA ILE A 390 -7.01 10.39 -21.12
C ILE A 390 -7.27 10.23 -22.61
N ASP A 391 -6.41 10.77 -23.47
CA ASP A 391 -6.46 10.57 -24.91
C ASP A 391 -5.42 9.51 -25.26
N GLU A 392 -5.85 8.39 -25.85
CA GLU A 392 -4.97 7.27 -26.18
C GLU A 392 -3.90 7.68 -27.21
N ASP A 393 -4.25 8.58 -28.15
CA ASP A 393 -3.36 8.98 -29.24
C ASP A 393 -2.19 9.87 -28.77
N LEU A 394 -2.30 10.46 -27.58
CA LEU A 394 -1.31 11.37 -27.01
C LEU A 394 -0.32 10.70 -26.06
N ILE A 395 -0.55 9.44 -25.69
CA ILE A 395 0.30 8.73 -24.74
C ILE A 395 1.67 8.48 -25.37
N SER A 396 2.74 8.92 -24.73
CA SER A 396 4.14 8.60 -25.09
C SER A 396 4.94 8.14 -23.87
N THR A 397 4.27 7.45 -22.96
CA THR A 397 4.86 6.72 -21.84
C THR A 397 4.81 5.22 -22.16
N SER A 398 5.93 4.51 -22.00
CA SER A 398 6.02 3.09 -22.34
C SER A 398 5.40 2.18 -21.28
N LEU A 399 5.07 0.96 -21.69
CA LEU A 399 4.87 -0.15 -20.76
C LEU A 399 6.17 -0.46 -20.02
N ILE A 400 6.05 -1.06 -18.83
CA ILE A 400 7.18 -1.41 -17.99
C ILE A 400 7.70 -2.78 -18.42
N LEU A 401 8.97 -2.88 -18.81
CA LEU A 401 9.63 -4.14 -19.15
C LEU A 401 10.75 -4.41 -18.13
N ARG A 402 10.48 -5.30 -17.17
CA ARG A 402 11.48 -5.69 -16.15
C ARG A 402 12.28 -6.90 -16.63
N SER A 403 13.61 -6.80 -16.59
CA SER A 403 14.49 -7.94 -16.84
C SER A 403 14.68 -8.78 -15.58
N PRO A 404 14.77 -10.12 -15.68
CA PRO A 404 15.19 -10.96 -14.56
C PRO A 404 16.55 -10.52 -14.03
N ALA A 405 16.71 -10.57 -12.71
CA ALA A 405 17.77 -9.96 -11.87
C ALA A 405 19.24 -10.40 -12.14
N GLN A 406 19.60 -10.88 -13.34
CA GLN A 406 20.95 -11.35 -13.70
C GLN A 406 21.38 -11.01 -15.14
N SER A 407 20.87 -9.94 -15.75
CA SER A 407 21.41 -9.48 -17.04
C SER A 407 22.25 -8.22 -16.83
N GLN A 408 23.58 -8.40 -16.75
CA GLN A 408 24.52 -7.33 -17.08
C GLN A 408 24.45 -7.10 -18.60
N ILE A 409 23.38 -6.47 -19.07
CA ILE A 409 23.30 -5.98 -20.44
C ILE A 409 23.63 -4.49 -20.36
N THR A 410 24.72 -4.16 -21.04
CA THR A 410 25.20 -2.80 -21.28
C THR A 410 24.08 -1.92 -21.82
N ASP A 411 24.00 -0.71 -21.26
CA ASP A 411 23.13 0.38 -21.71
C ASP A 411 23.03 0.49 -23.24
N ASN A 412 21.77 0.47 -23.70
CA ASN A 412 21.17 1.06 -24.90
C ASN A 412 20.27 0.05 -25.63
N ASP A 413 18.99 0.41 -25.74
CA ASP A 413 17.93 -0.22 -26.53
C ASP A 413 17.19 -1.42 -25.94
N PHE A 414 16.55 -1.24 -24.78
CA PHE A 414 15.30 -1.97 -24.55
C PHE A 414 14.21 -1.39 -25.47
N PRO A 415 13.45 -2.22 -26.22
CA PRO A 415 12.40 -1.73 -27.09
C PRO A 415 11.30 -1.05 -26.27
N GLN A 416 11.10 0.25 -26.47
CA GLN A 416 10.02 1.00 -25.84
C GLN A 416 8.68 0.58 -26.45
N ILE A 417 7.83 -0.07 -25.68
CA ILE A 417 6.48 -0.45 -26.12
C ILE A 417 5.51 0.67 -25.74
N LEU A 418 5.10 1.45 -26.73
CA LEU A 418 4.08 2.49 -26.59
C LEU A 418 2.72 1.93 -27.00
N LEU A 419 1.74 1.98 -26.09
CA LEU A 419 0.37 1.50 -26.35
C LEU A 419 -0.33 2.27 -27.49
N SER A 420 0.05 3.54 -27.70
CA SER A 420 -0.55 4.48 -28.66
C SER A 420 0.08 4.46 -30.05
N ALA A 421 1.26 3.85 -30.24
CA ALA A 421 2.01 3.99 -31.49
C ALA A 421 1.29 3.35 -32.69
N GLU A 422 0.51 2.28 -32.44
CA GLU A 422 -0.40 1.66 -33.40
C GLU A 422 -1.57 0.99 -32.63
N PRO A 423 -2.66 1.71 -32.28
CA PRO A 423 -3.79 1.11 -31.56
C PRO A 423 -4.42 -0.05 -32.34
N GLU A 424 -4.25 -0.09 -33.66
CA GLU A 424 -4.71 -1.18 -34.52
C GLU A 424 -3.91 -2.48 -34.40
N ASN A 425 -2.78 -2.45 -33.69
CA ASN A 425 -1.80 -3.52 -33.67
C ASN A 425 -1.33 -3.88 -32.25
N LEU A 426 -2.15 -3.65 -31.22
CA LEU A 426 -1.84 -3.96 -29.82
C LEU A 426 -1.28 -5.38 -29.61
N TRP A 427 -1.75 -6.35 -30.41
CA TRP A 427 -1.31 -7.75 -30.37
C TRP A 427 0.14 -7.94 -30.85
N LYS A 428 0.69 -7.06 -31.70
CA LYS A 428 2.08 -7.15 -32.19
C LYS A 428 3.12 -6.97 -31.08
N PHE A 429 2.74 -6.32 -29.99
CA PHE A 429 3.63 -6.09 -28.85
C PHE A 429 3.70 -7.28 -27.90
N LEU A 430 2.74 -8.22 -27.97
CA LEU A 430 2.68 -9.37 -27.06
C LEU A 430 3.93 -10.25 -27.08
N PRO A 431 4.55 -10.61 -28.24
CA PRO A 431 5.78 -11.39 -28.25
C PRO A 431 6.90 -10.79 -27.39
N SER A 432 7.07 -9.46 -27.45
CA SER A 432 8.06 -8.71 -26.67
C SER A 432 7.71 -8.63 -25.18
N ILE A 433 6.42 -8.63 -24.83
CA ILE A 433 5.96 -8.65 -23.44
C ILE A 433 6.13 -10.06 -22.84
N ILE A 434 5.87 -11.10 -23.64
CA ILE A 434 5.99 -12.51 -23.23
C ILE A 434 7.43 -12.87 -22.84
N SER A 435 8.43 -12.22 -23.43
CA SER A 435 9.83 -12.41 -23.03
C SER A 435 10.19 -11.80 -21.66
N HIS A 436 9.27 -11.09 -21.00
CA HIS A 436 9.49 -10.40 -19.73
C HIS A 436 8.47 -10.85 -18.65
N PRO A 437 8.66 -12.04 -18.06
CA PRO A 437 7.66 -12.68 -17.19
C PRO A 437 7.29 -11.85 -15.96
N GLU A 438 8.22 -11.09 -15.38
CA GLU A 438 7.98 -10.26 -14.19
C GLU A 438 6.95 -9.14 -14.40
N SER A 439 6.75 -8.70 -15.65
CA SER A 439 5.84 -7.61 -16.01
C SER A 439 4.67 -8.06 -16.90
N LEU A 440 4.63 -9.35 -17.24
CA LEU A 440 3.69 -9.92 -18.22
C LEU A 440 2.23 -9.65 -17.85
N ILE A 441 1.82 -10.01 -16.63
CA ILE A 441 0.44 -9.86 -16.17
C ILE A 441 0.01 -8.39 -16.15
N SER A 442 0.84 -7.50 -15.61
CA SER A 442 0.53 -6.07 -15.53
C SER A 442 0.40 -5.43 -16.92
N ASN A 443 1.28 -5.80 -17.86
CA ASN A 443 1.22 -5.30 -19.24
C ASN A 443 -0.01 -5.82 -19.99
N ILE A 444 -0.35 -7.11 -19.83
CA ILE A 444 -1.58 -7.67 -20.41
C ILE A 444 -2.82 -7.03 -19.77
N HIS A 445 -2.80 -6.71 -18.47
CA HIS A 445 -3.88 -5.95 -17.81
C HIS A 445 -4.09 -4.60 -18.50
N ASN A 446 -3.04 -3.80 -18.72
CA ASN A 446 -3.14 -2.52 -19.42
C ASN A 446 -3.67 -2.65 -20.86
N ILE A 447 -3.21 -3.67 -21.60
CA ILE A 447 -3.68 -3.93 -22.98
C ILE A 447 -5.16 -4.31 -22.99
N THR A 448 -5.58 -5.21 -22.11
CA THR A 448 -6.98 -5.66 -22.03
C THR A 448 -7.93 -4.56 -21.54
N VAL A 449 -7.48 -3.68 -20.65
CA VAL A 449 -8.22 -2.47 -20.26
C VAL A 449 -8.38 -1.52 -21.45
N THR A 450 -7.34 -1.33 -22.27
CA THR A 450 -7.41 -0.52 -23.49
C THR A 450 -8.43 -1.08 -24.48
N MET A 451 -8.43 -2.40 -24.69
CA MET A 451 -9.43 -3.07 -25.53
C MET A 451 -10.87 -2.88 -25.02
N MET A 452 -11.07 -3.02 -23.70
CA MET A 452 -12.38 -2.80 -23.07
C MET A 452 -12.85 -1.35 -23.20
N ARG A 453 -11.92 -0.41 -23.05
CA ARG A 453 -12.15 1.02 -23.19
C ARG A 453 -12.57 1.40 -24.61
N GLN A 454 -11.93 0.84 -25.63
CA GLN A 454 -12.33 1.05 -27.03
C GLN A 454 -13.73 0.50 -27.32
N ALA A 455 -14.07 -0.69 -26.81
CA ALA A 455 -15.40 -1.27 -26.96
C ALA A 455 -16.50 -0.43 -26.25
N ALA A 456 -16.21 0.07 -25.06
CA ALA A 456 -17.11 0.94 -24.29
C ALA A 456 -17.28 2.32 -24.95
N TYR A 457 -16.19 2.90 -25.47
CA TYR A 457 -16.24 4.13 -26.25
C TYR A 457 -17.21 4.02 -27.42
N LEU A 458 -17.14 2.93 -28.19
CA LEU A 458 -18.02 2.70 -29.33
C LEU A 458 -19.50 2.62 -28.92
N ASN A 459 -19.83 1.94 -27.82
CA ASN A 459 -21.21 1.90 -27.32
C ASN A 459 -21.75 3.31 -27.01
N ARG A 460 -20.90 4.21 -26.51
CA ARG A 460 -21.27 5.59 -26.21
C ARG A 460 -21.40 6.50 -27.44
N ILE A 461 -20.47 6.41 -28.41
CA ILE A 461 -20.44 7.35 -29.54
C ILE A 461 -21.34 6.96 -30.70
N CYS A 462 -21.62 5.67 -30.88
CA CYS A 462 -22.38 5.21 -32.02
C CYS A 462 -23.85 5.70 -32.07
N PRO A 463 -24.56 5.98 -30.95
CA PRO A 463 -25.84 6.72 -30.96
C PRO A 463 -25.79 8.08 -31.62
N VAL A 464 -24.63 8.73 -31.63
CA VAL A 464 -24.48 10.13 -32.06
C VAL A 464 -23.90 10.22 -33.49
N ARG A 465 -23.17 9.21 -33.95
CA ARG A 465 -22.45 9.22 -35.24
C ARG A 465 -23.21 8.56 -36.41
N PRO A 466 -22.88 8.94 -37.67
CA PRO A 466 -23.39 8.27 -38.86
C PRO A 466 -23.12 6.76 -38.85
N LYS A 467 -24.08 5.98 -39.35
CA LYS A 467 -24.10 4.53 -39.24
C LYS A 467 -22.87 3.85 -39.87
N GLU A 468 -22.39 4.33 -41.01
CA GLU A 468 -21.29 3.73 -41.77
C GLU A 468 -19.94 3.83 -41.06
N GLU A 469 -19.56 5.03 -40.60
CA GLU A 469 -18.31 5.27 -39.87
C GLU A 469 -18.26 4.48 -38.54
N ALA A 470 -19.41 4.39 -37.86
CA ALA A 470 -19.55 3.62 -36.63
C ALA A 470 -19.34 2.11 -36.85
N ILE A 471 -19.89 1.56 -37.94
CA ILE A 471 -19.76 0.14 -38.28
C ILE A 471 -18.31 -0.22 -38.57
N GLU A 472 -17.60 0.61 -39.35
CA GLU A 472 -16.19 0.36 -39.70
C GLU A 472 -15.32 0.28 -38.44
N ARG A 473 -15.47 1.24 -37.51
CA ARG A 473 -14.73 1.24 -36.24
C ARG A 473 -15.04 0.01 -35.39
N VAL A 474 -16.30 -0.41 -35.33
CA VAL A 474 -16.72 -1.62 -34.59
C VAL A 474 -16.08 -2.88 -35.20
N VAL A 475 -16.07 -2.99 -36.53
CA VAL A 475 -15.41 -4.09 -37.23
C VAL A 475 -13.91 -4.10 -36.94
N ASN A 476 -13.26 -2.93 -36.93
CA ASN A 476 -11.83 -2.80 -36.61
C ASN A 476 -11.52 -3.28 -35.18
N VAL A 477 -12.22 -2.75 -34.17
CA VAL A 477 -12.02 -3.16 -32.77
C VAL A 477 -12.31 -4.66 -32.58
N LYS A 478 -13.33 -5.20 -33.27
CA LYS A 478 -13.62 -6.65 -33.24
C LYS A 478 -12.47 -7.48 -33.81
N ARG A 479 -11.86 -7.06 -34.93
CA ARG A 479 -10.67 -7.72 -35.51
C ARG A 479 -9.48 -7.68 -34.56
N GLN A 480 -9.24 -6.53 -33.93
CA GLN A 480 -8.16 -6.37 -32.96
C GLN A 480 -8.37 -7.25 -31.73
N LEU A 481 -9.60 -7.33 -31.21
CA LEU A 481 -9.96 -8.23 -30.11
C LEU A 481 -9.68 -9.70 -30.47
N SER A 482 -10.05 -10.13 -31.67
CA SER A 482 -9.76 -11.49 -32.16
C SER A 482 -8.26 -11.75 -32.29
N ALA A 483 -7.50 -10.82 -32.89
CA ALA A 483 -6.05 -10.94 -33.03
C ALA A 483 -5.35 -10.99 -31.67
N LEU A 484 -5.76 -10.13 -30.74
CA LEU A 484 -5.24 -10.09 -29.37
C LEU A 484 -5.49 -11.42 -28.65
N ARG A 485 -6.71 -11.97 -28.73
CA ARG A 485 -7.05 -13.27 -28.12
C ARG A 485 -6.17 -14.41 -28.64
N LEU A 486 -5.82 -14.39 -29.92
CA LEU A 486 -4.97 -15.41 -30.56
C LEU A 486 -3.48 -15.23 -30.22
N ALA A 487 -3.04 -14.00 -29.96
CA ALA A 487 -1.64 -13.69 -29.66
C ALA A 487 -1.27 -13.85 -28.18
N LEU A 488 -2.24 -14.03 -27.28
CA LEU A 488 -2.01 -14.29 -25.86
C LEU A 488 -1.23 -15.61 -25.64
N PRO A 489 -0.54 -15.77 -24.50
CA PRO A 489 0.16 -17.00 -24.18
C PRO A 489 -0.74 -18.25 -24.26
N PRO A 490 -0.20 -19.42 -24.61
CA PRO A 490 -0.96 -20.66 -24.65
C PRO A 490 -1.68 -20.94 -23.33
N GLY A 491 -2.98 -21.24 -23.40
CA GLY A 491 -3.80 -21.51 -22.22
C GLY A 491 -4.20 -20.27 -21.41
N TRP A 492 -3.87 -19.05 -21.85
CA TRP A 492 -4.21 -17.83 -21.10
C TRP A 492 -5.71 -17.65 -20.86
N LEU A 493 -6.52 -18.05 -21.85
CA LEU A 493 -7.98 -18.00 -21.81
C LEU A 493 -8.62 -19.16 -21.02
N ASN A 494 -7.84 -20.11 -20.51
CA ASN A 494 -8.37 -21.23 -19.74
C ASN A 494 -8.88 -20.74 -18.38
N PRO A 495 -10.16 -20.95 -18.02
CA PRO A 495 -10.68 -20.49 -16.73
C PRO A 495 -10.00 -21.17 -15.53
N LYS A 496 -9.45 -22.37 -15.72
CA LYS A 496 -8.79 -23.14 -14.65
C LYS A 496 -7.34 -22.70 -14.46
N ARG A 497 -6.84 -22.87 -13.23
CA ARG A 497 -5.43 -22.66 -12.89
C ARG A 497 -4.54 -23.67 -13.62
N ASN A 498 -3.43 -23.21 -14.17
CA ASN A 498 -2.47 -24.08 -14.83
C ASN A 498 -1.53 -24.75 -13.82
N ALA A 499 -1.85 -25.98 -13.44
CA ALA A 499 -1.03 -26.78 -12.52
C ALA A 499 0.34 -27.17 -13.11
N PHE A 500 0.45 -27.30 -14.43
CA PHE A 500 1.68 -27.73 -15.10
C PHE A 500 2.73 -26.61 -15.21
N SER A 501 2.30 -25.35 -15.20
CA SER A 501 3.19 -24.19 -15.20
C SER A 501 3.46 -23.63 -13.80
N TYR A 502 3.06 -24.34 -12.74
CA TYR A 502 3.12 -23.86 -11.35
C TYR A 502 2.53 -22.45 -11.17
N GLU A 503 1.44 -22.14 -11.88
CA GLU A 503 0.77 -20.84 -11.78
C GLU A 503 0.33 -20.57 -10.33
N SER A 504 0.78 -19.46 -9.74
CA SER A 504 0.38 -19.10 -8.39
C SER A 504 -1.11 -18.76 -8.33
N HIS A 505 -1.73 -18.86 -7.16
CA HIS A 505 -3.14 -18.48 -7.03
C HIS A 505 -3.39 -16.99 -7.32
N ALA A 506 -2.44 -16.11 -6.96
CA ALA A 506 -2.52 -14.68 -7.26
C ALA A 506 -2.43 -14.43 -8.77
N ASP A 507 -1.46 -15.06 -9.45
CA ASP A 507 -1.30 -14.95 -10.91
C ASP A 507 -2.52 -15.48 -11.67
N HIS A 508 -3.12 -16.58 -11.19
CA HIS A 508 -4.36 -17.11 -11.74
C HIS A 508 -5.49 -16.08 -11.67
N HIS A 509 -5.75 -15.48 -10.52
CA HIS A 509 -6.80 -14.47 -10.38
C HIS A 509 -6.51 -13.20 -11.20
N ALA A 510 -5.26 -12.73 -11.20
CA ALA A 510 -4.86 -11.59 -12.02
C ALA A 510 -5.04 -11.89 -13.52
N ARG A 511 -4.76 -13.11 -13.96
CA ARG A 511 -5.05 -13.56 -15.33
C ARG A 511 -6.56 -13.59 -15.61
N LEU A 512 -7.38 -14.14 -14.70
CA LEU A 512 -8.84 -14.15 -14.87
C LEU A 512 -9.42 -12.74 -15.03
N VAL A 513 -8.88 -11.73 -14.33
CA VAL A 513 -9.25 -10.32 -14.53
C VAL A 513 -9.03 -9.87 -15.98
N THR A 514 -7.88 -10.23 -16.58
CA THR A 514 -7.61 -9.89 -17.98
C THR A 514 -8.57 -10.60 -18.94
N VAL A 515 -8.98 -11.83 -18.63
CA VAL A 515 -10.00 -12.57 -19.40
C VAL A 515 -11.36 -11.89 -19.28
N LEU A 516 -11.75 -11.44 -18.08
CA LEU A 516 -13.00 -10.70 -17.85
C LEU A 516 -13.06 -9.40 -18.66
N HIS A 517 -11.95 -8.65 -18.79
CA HIS A 517 -11.92 -7.47 -19.67
C HIS A 517 -12.16 -7.81 -21.14
N LEU A 518 -11.57 -8.90 -21.64
CA LEU A 518 -11.77 -9.34 -23.03
C LEU A 518 -13.21 -9.80 -23.26
N LEU A 519 -13.79 -10.51 -22.29
CA LEU A 519 -15.19 -10.92 -22.32
C LEU A 519 -16.13 -9.71 -22.25
N MET A 520 -15.83 -8.71 -21.42
CA MET A 520 -16.59 -7.45 -21.38
C MET A 520 -16.48 -6.69 -22.70
N SER A 521 -15.30 -6.65 -23.31
CA SER A 521 -15.08 -6.04 -24.63
C SER A 521 -15.95 -6.72 -25.68
N HIS A 522 -15.94 -8.06 -25.70
CA HIS A 522 -16.78 -8.84 -26.60
C HIS A 522 -18.27 -8.59 -26.36
N LEU A 523 -18.69 -8.60 -25.10
CA LEU A 523 -20.06 -8.37 -24.67
C LEU A 523 -20.58 -7.01 -25.15
N LEU A 524 -19.83 -5.94 -24.90
CA LEU A 524 -20.16 -4.58 -25.32
C LEU A 524 -20.29 -4.47 -26.84
N LEU A 525 -19.38 -5.08 -27.61
CA LEU A 525 -19.48 -5.08 -29.08
C LEU A 525 -20.71 -5.87 -29.58
N SER A 526 -21.06 -6.97 -28.92
CA SER A 526 -22.23 -7.79 -29.26
C SER A 526 -23.55 -7.07 -28.94
N VAL A 527 -23.61 -6.36 -27.81
CA VAL A 527 -24.77 -5.51 -27.43
C VAL A 527 -25.00 -4.43 -28.49
N TYR A 528 -23.94 -3.78 -28.95
CA TYR A 528 -24.02 -2.78 -30.02
C TYR A 528 -24.71 -3.33 -31.29
N HIS A 529 -24.29 -4.51 -31.76
CA HIS A 529 -24.89 -5.14 -32.94
C HIS A 529 -26.35 -5.53 -32.69
N CYS A 530 -26.66 -6.06 -31.51
CA CYS A 530 -28.02 -6.47 -31.12
C CYS A 530 -29.02 -5.31 -31.19
N VAL A 531 -28.64 -4.11 -30.76
CA VAL A 531 -29.53 -2.93 -30.78
C VAL A 531 -29.74 -2.40 -32.20
N ARG A 532 -28.73 -2.50 -33.08
CA ARG A 532 -28.67 -1.79 -34.38
C ARG A 532 -29.11 -2.60 -35.60
N GLN A 533 -29.06 -3.93 -35.54
CA GLN A 533 -29.37 -4.79 -36.68
C GLN A 533 -30.88 -5.06 -36.84
N GLN A 534 -31.26 -5.62 -38.00
CA GLN A 534 -32.60 -6.14 -38.25
C GLN A 534 -32.90 -7.36 -37.35
N GLU A 535 -34.17 -7.75 -37.19
CA GLU A 535 -34.58 -8.74 -36.17
C GLU A 535 -33.81 -10.07 -36.22
N GLU A 536 -33.58 -10.66 -37.40
CA GLU A 536 -32.88 -11.95 -37.54
C GLU A 536 -31.39 -11.86 -37.14
N GLU A 537 -30.67 -10.86 -37.64
CA GLU A 537 -29.26 -10.63 -37.29
C GLU A 537 -29.09 -10.19 -35.82
N ALA A 538 -30.07 -9.48 -35.27
CA ALA A 538 -30.09 -9.08 -33.86
C ALA A 538 -30.23 -10.29 -32.93
N LEU A 539 -30.98 -11.33 -33.33
CA LEU A 539 -31.10 -12.57 -32.54
C LEU A 539 -29.77 -13.34 -32.48
N MET A 540 -29.03 -13.40 -33.59
CA MET A 540 -27.68 -13.97 -33.61
C MET A 540 -26.71 -13.18 -32.72
N SER A 541 -26.81 -11.85 -32.74
CA SER A 541 -26.02 -10.99 -31.86
C SER A 541 -26.40 -11.18 -30.38
N TRP A 542 -27.68 -11.40 -30.07
CA TRP A 542 -28.14 -11.74 -28.73
C TRP A 542 -27.59 -13.08 -28.24
N GLN A 543 -27.49 -14.08 -29.11
CA GLN A 543 -26.82 -15.34 -28.78
C GLN A 543 -25.35 -15.11 -28.36
N GLN A 544 -24.63 -14.22 -29.07
CA GLN A 544 -23.25 -13.86 -28.70
C GLN A 544 -23.18 -13.10 -27.37
N VAL A 545 -24.19 -12.27 -27.06
CA VAL A 545 -24.31 -11.62 -25.74
C VAL A 545 -24.43 -12.67 -24.64
N ILE A 546 -25.31 -13.67 -24.81
CA ILE A 546 -25.51 -14.73 -23.82
C ILE A 546 -24.29 -15.63 -23.69
N GLU A 547 -23.65 -16.01 -24.80
CA GLU A 547 -22.40 -16.78 -24.78
C GLU A 547 -21.31 -16.04 -23.99
N ALA A 548 -21.16 -14.73 -24.20
CA ALA A 548 -20.22 -13.91 -23.44
C ALA A 548 -20.58 -13.91 -21.93
N CYS A 549 -21.86 -13.79 -21.58
CA CYS A 549 -22.30 -13.83 -20.18
C CYS A 549 -22.06 -15.19 -19.51
N GLN A 550 -22.30 -16.30 -20.21
CA GLN A 550 -22.02 -17.65 -19.71
C GLN A 550 -20.52 -17.88 -19.52
N ASN A 551 -19.69 -17.36 -20.43
CA ASN A 551 -18.24 -17.39 -20.26
C ASN A 551 -17.79 -16.56 -19.04
N ILE A 552 -18.44 -15.43 -18.74
CA ILE A 552 -18.19 -14.65 -17.52
C ILE A 552 -18.60 -15.46 -16.28
N ALA A 553 -19.73 -16.15 -16.31
CA ALA A 553 -20.16 -17.04 -15.22
C ALA A 553 -19.18 -18.21 -14.99
N LEU A 554 -18.65 -18.80 -16.07
CA LEU A 554 -17.62 -19.84 -15.98
C LEU A 554 -16.34 -19.35 -15.29
N ILE A 555 -15.96 -18.08 -15.49
CA ILE A 555 -14.84 -17.47 -14.77
C ILE A 555 -15.20 -17.28 -13.29
N ALA A 556 -16.43 -16.84 -13.00
CA ALA A 556 -16.93 -16.67 -11.63
C ALA A 556 -16.94 -17.99 -10.83
N GLU A 557 -17.23 -19.14 -11.47
CA GLU A 557 -17.18 -20.46 -10.84
C GLU A 557 -15.77 -20.86 -10.37
N GLN A 558 -14.73 -20.37 -11.03
CA GLN A 558 -13.34 -20.65 -10.66
C GLN A 558 -12.79 -19.66 -9.62
N TRP A 559 -13.62 -18.70 -9.18
CA TRP A 559 -13.19 -17.61 -8.31
C TRP A 559 -13.06 -18.04 -6.85
N ASP A 560 -11.91 -17.75 -6.25
CA ASP A 560 -11.69 -17.95 -4.81
C ASP A 560 -11.89 -16.62 -4.07
N SER A 561 -12.83 -16.64 -3.11
CA SER A 561 -13.17 -15.50 -2.26
C SER A 561 -12.00 -14.90 -1.49
N PHE A 562 -10.93 -15.69 -1.24
CA PHE A 562 -9.72 -15.21 -0.56
C PHE A 562 -9.03 -14.09 -1.34
N PHE A 563 -9.13 -14.10 -2.67
CA PHE A 563 -8.44 -13.16 -3.56
C PHE A 563 -9.26 -11.90 -3.86
N CYS A 564 -10.51 -11.79 -3.39
CA CYS A 564 -11.34 -10.60 -3.60
C CYS A 564 -10.73 -9.31 -3.02
N ILE A 565 -9.80 -9.43 -2.06
CA ILE A 565 -9.08 -8.28 -1.52
C ILE A 565 -7.90 -7.85 -2.41
N GLN A 566 -7.31 -8.79 -3.18
CA GLN A 566 -6.14 -8.62 -4.05
C GLN A 566 -6.50 -8.28 -5.50
N VAL A 567 -7.79 -8.20 -5.82
CA VAL A 567 -8.29 -7.86 -7.16
C VAL A 567 -9.08 -6.56 -7.13
N ASP A 568 -8.95 -5.78 -8.21
CA ASP A 568 -9.70 -4.54 -8.42
C ASP A 568 -11.23 -4.81 -8.43
N PRO A 569 -12.01 -4.26 -7.49
CA PRO A 569 -13.45 -4.48 -7.42
C PRO A 569 -14.21 -3.95 -8.64
N ALA A 570 -13.59 -3.12 -9.50
CA ALA A 570 -14.18 -2.67 -10.75
C ALA A 570 -14.58 -3.84 -11.68
N ILE A 571 -14.02 -5.05 -11.52
CA ILE A 571 -14.53 -6.23 -12.25
C ILE A 571 -16.00 -6.55 -11.95
N SER A 572 -16.53 -6.04 -10.83
CA SER A 572 -17.94 -6.15 -10.47
C SER A 572 -18.87 -5.53 -11.51
N PHE A 573 -18.39 -4.56 -12.32
CA PHE A 573 -19.15 -4.04 -13.44
C PHE A 573 -19.40 -5.10 -14.53
N VAL A 574 -18.39 -5.93 -14.82
CA VAL A 574 -18.50 -7.03 -15.79
C VAL A 574 -19.52 -8.07 -15.30
N VAL A 575 -19.40 -8.46 -14.03
CA VAL A 575 -20.29 -9.42 -13.37
C VAL A 575 -21.72 -8.91 -13.34
N PHE A 576 -21.92 -7.63 -12.97
CA PHE A 576 -23.23 -6.98 -12.94
C PHE A 576 -23.88 -6.90 -14.33
N THR A 577 -23.13 -6.50 -15.36
CA THR A 577 -23.67 -6.44 -16.73
C THR A 577 -24.07 -7.83 -17.23
N ALA A 578 -23.27 -8.87 -16.96
CA ALA A 578 -23.62 -10.25 -17.32
C ALA A 578 -24.88 -10.73 -16.58
N LEU A 579 -25.02 -10.42 -15.29
CA LEU A 579 -26.19 -10.76 -14.48
C LEU A 579 -27.49 -10.18 -15.05
N ILE A 580 -27.47 -8.90 -15.45
CA ILE A 580 -28.63 -8.23 -16.06
C ILE A 580 -29.08 -8.98 -17.32
N PHE A 581 -28.15 -9.32 -18.22
CA PHE A 581 -28.51 -9.96 -19.49
C PHE A 581 -28.92 -11.42 -19.34
N LEU A 582 -28.31 -12.17 -18.41
CA LEU A 582 -28.76 -13.52 -18.07
C LEU A 582 -30.17 -13.51 -17.44
N ASP A 583 -30.48 -12.52 -16.60
CA ASP A 583 -31.82 -12.36 -16.03
C ASP A 583 -32.88 -12.05 -17.11
N LEU A 584 -32.56 -11.17 -18.06
CA LEU A 584 -33.43 -10.91 -19.21
C LEU A 584 -33.66 -12.17 -20.04
N HIS A 585 -32.59 -12.93 -20.31
CA HIS A 585 -32.70 -14.17 -21.07
C HIS A 585 -33.50 -15.24 -20.31
N ARG A 586 -33.32 -15.34 -18.99
CA ARG A 586 -34.06 -16.25 -18.11
C ARG A 586 -35.57 -16.03 -18.15
N LYS A 587 -35.99 -14.79 -18.39
CA LYS A 587 -37.39 -14.37 -18.51
C LYS A 587 -37.89 -14.43 -19.95
N SER A 588 -37.07 -14.82 -20.92
CA SER A 588 -37.44 -14.78 -22.32
C SER A 588 -38.34 -15.95 -22.75
N THR A 589 -39.29 -15.69 -23.65
CA THR A 589 -40.12 -16.72 -24.29
C THR A 589 -39.33 -17.66 -25.20
N THR A 590 -38.11 -17.28 -25.61
CA THR A 590 -37.25 -18.12 -26.45
C THR A 590 -36.65 -19.31 -25.69
N VAL A 591 -36.64 -19.26 -24.36
CA VAL A 591 -36.13 -20.36 -23.53
C VAL A 591 -37.26 -21.36 -23.30
N SER A 592 -37.24 -22.48 -24.01
CA SER A 592 -38.35 -23.44 -24.02
C SER A 592 -38.13 -24.68 -23.15
N THR A 593 -36.88 -24.98 -22.77
CA THR A 593 -36.53 -26.21 -22.04
C THR A 593 -36.18 -25.96 -20.58
N LEU A 594 -36.65 -26.82 -19.67
CA LEU A 594 -36.33 -26.78 -18.23
C LEU A 594 -34.81 -26.86 -17.95
N ASP A 595 -34.05 -27.62 -18.75
CA ASP A 595 -32.59 -27.75 -18.57
C ASP A 595 -31.84 -26.43 -18.79
N VAL A 596 -32.21 -25.68 -19.83
CA VAL A 596 -31.59 -24.37 -20.11
C VAL A 596 -31.90 -23.36 -19.00
N HIS A 597 -33.11 -23.37 -18.47
CA HIS A 597 -33.47 -22.54 -17.32
C HIS A 597 -32.60 -22.85 -16.09
N ALA A 598 -32.40 -24.14 -15.79
CA ALA A 598 -31.57 -24.56 -14.66
C ALA A 598 -30.11 -24.11 -14.81
N ARG A 599 -29.55 -24.17 -16.02
CA ARG A 599 -28.18 -23.67 -16.30
C ARG A 599 -28.08 -22.16 -16.13
N ILE A 600 -29.02 -21.39 -16.69
CA ILE A 600 -29.03 -19.93 -16.52
C ILE A 600 -29.18 -19.55 -15.04
N ASP A 601 -30.00 -20.27 -14.28
CA ASP A 601 -30.17 -20.04 -12.84
C ASP A 601 -28.89 -20.40 -12.05
N HIS A 602 -28.13 -21.39 -12.49
CA HIS A 602 -26.79 -21.68 -11.97
C HIS A 602 -25.81 -20.55 -12.24
N ASP A 603 -25.71 -20.10 -13.50
CA ASP A 603 -24.83 -19.00 -13.93
C ASP A 603 -25.12 -17.71 -13.15
N ARG A 604 -26.41 -17.36 -13.01
CA ARG A 604 -26.87 -16.20 -12.22
C ARG A 604 -26.47 -16.34 -10.76
N THR A 605 -26.60 -17.54 -10.20
CA THR A 605 -26.22 -17.82 -8.81
C THR A 605 -24.71 -17.65 -8.60
N ALA A 606 -23.88 -18.19 -9.50
CA ALA A 606 -22.43 -18.05 -9.45
C ALA A 606 -22.00 -16.57 -9.46
N LEU A 607 -22.54 -15.78 -10.39
CA LEU A 607 -22.25 -14.35 -10.48
C LEU A 607 -22.75 -13.55 -9.26
N CYS A 608 -23.94 -13.85 -8.75
CA CYS A 608 -24.47 -13.23 -7.53
C CYS A 608 -23.60 -13.53 -6.31
N LEU A 609 -23.12 -14.77 -6.17
CA LEU A 609 -22.22 -15.15 -5.08
C LEU A 609 -20.86 -14.46 -5.20
N GLN A 610 -20.33 -14.30 -6.41
CA GLN A 610 -19.10 -13.55 -6.63
C GLN A 610 -19.26 -12.07 -6.24
N LEU A 611 -20.34 -11.41 -6.68
CA LEU A 611 -20.65 -10.03 -6.23
C LEU A 611 -20.76 -9.95 -4.71
N GLU A 612 -21.41 -10.93 -4.08
CA GLU A 612 -21.56 -10.96 -2.62
C GLU A 612 -20.22 -11.08 -1.88
N GLN A 613 -19.27 -11.86 -2.42
CA GLN A 613 -17.93 -11.96 -1.84
C GLN A 613 -17.19 -10.61 -1.90
N PHE A 614 -17.21 -9.93 -3.04
CA PHE A 614 -16.65 -8.57 -3.16
C PHE A 614 -17.38 -7.56 -2.26
N ALA A 615 -18.71 -7.70 -2.13
CA ALA A 615 -19.55 -6.88 -1.30
C ALA A 615 -19.24 -7.00 0.20
N ARG A 616 -18.51 -8.02 0.66
CA ARG A 616 -18.05 -8.06 2.06
C ARG A 616 -17.02 -6.99 2.37
N LEU A 617 -16.24 -6.59 1.37
CA LEU A 617 -15.11 -5.67 1.50
C LEU A 617 -15.47 -4.26 1.02
N TRP A 618 -16.20 -4.16 -0.10
CA TRP A 618 -16.39 -2.91 -0.82
C TRP A 618 -17.87 -2.51 -0.93
N THR A 619 -18.15 -1.21 -0.90
CA THR A 619 -19.51 -0.68 -1.08
C THR A 619 -20.01 -0.78 -2.52
N LEU A 620 -19.14 -0.58 -3.51
CA LEU A 620 -19.52 -0.62 -4.93
C LEU A 620 -20.25 -1.93 -5.33
N PRO A 621 -19.73 -3.14 -5.05
CA PRO A 621 -20.44 -4.38 -5.32
C PRO A 621 -21.76 -4.52 -4.55
N LYS A 622 -21.87 -3.98 -3.32
CA LYS A 622 -23.14 -3.95 -2.56
C LYS A 622 -24.20 -3.16 -3.32
N LEU A 623 -23.83 -1.99 -3.84
CA LEU A 623 -24.71 -1.13 -4.62
C LEU A 623 -25.17 -1.84 -5.90
N LEU A 624 -24.24 -2.44 -6.65
CA LEU A 624 -24.57 -3.18 -7.87
C LEU A 624 -25.51 -4.38 -7.60
N LYS A 625 -25.28 -5.12 -6.51
CA LYS A 625 -26.17 -6.22 -6.08
C LYS A 625 -27.58 -5.72 -5.77
N LEU A 626 -27.71 -4.60 -5.06
CA LEU A 626 -29.00 -4.00 -4.75
C LEU A 626 -29.72 -3.54 -6.03
N SER A 627 -29.01 -2.84 -6.93
CA SER A 627 -29.56 -2.40 -8.22
C SER A 627 -30.04 -3.58 -9.07
N PHE A 628 -29.31 -4.69 -9.08
CA PHE A 628 -29.72 -5.91 -9.77
C PHE A 628 -31.00 -6.50 -9.18
N ALA A 629 -31.10 -6.59 -7.85
CA ALA A 629 -32.29 -7.12 -7.17
C ALA A 629 -33.55 -6.30 -7.54
N THR A 630 -33.46 -4.98 -7.45
CA THR A 630 -34.55 -4.08 -7.82
C THR A 630 -34.95 -4.25 -9.29
N PHE A 631 -33.98 -4.32 -10.20
CA PHE A 631 -34.25 -4.55 -11.62
C PHE A 631 -34.93 -5.90 -11.89
N SER A 632 -34.41 -6.97 -11.29
CA SER A 632 -34.92 -8.33 -11.47
C SER A 632 -36.37 -8.45 -10.97
N GLU A 633 -36.74 -7.74 -9.90
CA GLU A 633 -38.13 -7.70 -9.42
C GLU A 633 -39.03 -6.86 -10.31
N ALA A 634 -38.52 -5.73 -10.81
CA ALA A 634 -39.33 -4.76 -11.54
C ALA A 634 -39.66 -5.15 -13.00
N ILE A 635 -38.86 -6.03 -13.63
CA ILE A 635 -39.16 -6.58 -14.96
C ILE A 635 -39.71 -8.00 -14.83
N PRO A 636 -41.05 -8.18 -14.80
CA PRO A 636 -41.64 -9.51 -14.82
C PRO A 636 -41.52 -10.16 -16.21
N GLY A 637 -41.34 -11.48 -16.23
CA GLY A 637 -41.46 -12.28 -17.45
C GLY A 637 -42.92 -12.70 -17.73
N PRO A 638 -43.22 -13.27 -18.91
CA PRO A 638 -42.28 -13.62 -19.98
C PRO A 638 -42.03 -12.47 -20.98
N LEU A 639 -40.79 -12.38 -21.47
CA LEU A 639 -40.32 -11.34 -22.40
C LEU A 639 -40.10 -11.91 -23.80
N ASP A 640 -40.72 -11.34 -24.83
CA ASP A 640 -40.31 -11.64 -26.21
C ASP A 640 -38.99 -10.92 -26.56
N PHE A 641 -38.40 -11.27 -27.71
CA PHE A 641 -37.15 -10.66 -28.15
C PHE A 641 -37.27 -9.15 -28.43
N ARG A 642 -38.46 -8.65 -28.80
CA ARG A 642 -38.69 -7.22 -29.02
C ARG A 642 -38.62 -6.45 -27.71
N HIS A 643 -39.17 -6.99 -26.62
CA HIS A 643 -39.02 -6.42 -25.28
C HIS A 643 -37.55 -6.35 -24.88
N ILE A 644 -36.79 -7.44 -25.09
CA ILE A 644 -35.36 -7.48 -24.78
C ILE A 644 -34.61 -6.43 -25.59
N LYS A 645 -34.81 -6.37 -26.91
CA LYS A 645 -34.16 -5.37 -27.77
C LYS A 645 -34.48 -3.93 -27.35
N ARG A 646 -35.71 -3.66 -26.90
CA ARG A 646 -36.12 -2.35 -26.35
C ARG A 646 -35.39 -2.03 -25.04
N ILE A 647 -35.29 -2.99 -24.12
CA ILE A 647 -34.53 -2.83 -22.87
C ILE A 647 -33.06 -2.53 -23.17
N LEU A 648 -32.46 -3.24 -24.13
CA LEU A 648 -31.08 -2.99 -24.57
C LEU A 648 -30.88 -1.61 -25.20
N ALA A 649 -31.91 -0.99 -25.79
CA ALA A 649 -31.82 0.36 -26.30
C ALA A 649 -31.64 1.43 -25.20
N TYR A 650 -32.02 1.10 -23.95
CA TYR A 650 -31.80 1.92 -22.77
C TYR A 650 -30.52 1.59 -22.01
N PHE A 651 -29.78 0.57 -22.45
CA PHE A 651 -28.54 0.18 -21.81
C PHE A 651 -27.53 1.32 -21.86
N GLU A 652 -27.15 1.80 -20.68
CA GLU A 652 -26.03 2.71 -20.49
C GLU A 652 -25.03 2.08 -19.51
N SER A 653 -23.95 2.80 -19.22
CA SER A 653 -22.96 2.37 -18.24
C SER A 653 -23.56 2.03 -16.86
N PRO A 654 -22.99 1.07 -16.10
CA PRO A 654 -23.58 0.51 -14.88
C PRO A 654 -24.00 1.50 -13.80
N LEU A 655 -23.28 2.61 -13.64
CA LEU A 655 -23.57 3.66 -12.66
C LEU A 655 -24.10 4.95 -13.32
N HIS A 656 -24.43 4.91 -14.62
CA HIS A 656 -25.00 6.07 -15.29
C HIS A 656 -26.39 6.40 -14.68
N PRO A 657 -26.67 7.66 -14.31
CA PRO A 657 -27.91 8.01 -13.60
C PRO A 657 -29.19 7.58 -14.31
N ARG A 658 -29.25 7.70 -15.65
CA ARG A 658 -30.42 7.27 -16.43
C ARG A 658 -30.62 5.76 -16.38
N TRP A 659 -29.52 4.99 -16.34
CA TRP A 659 -29.59 3.55 -16.24
C TRP A 659 -30.05 3.12 -14.86
N LEU A 660 -29.46 3.67 -13.80
CA LEU A 660 -29.92 3.38 -12.43
C LEU A 660 -31.39 3.76 -12.23
N GLN A 661 -31.83 4.89 -12.80
CA GLN A 661 -33.24 5.27 -12.79
C GLN A 661 -34.11 4.26 -13.56
N PHE A 662 -33.69 3.85 -14.75
CA PHE A 662 -34.38 2.82 -15.53
C PHE A 662 -34.47 1.49 -14.76
N LEU A 663 -33.39 1.04 -14.11
CA LEU A 663 -33.36 -0.18 -13.31
C LEU A 663 -34.32 -0.11 -12.11
N SER A 664 -34.48 1.08 -11.52
CA SER A 664 -35.35 1.28 -10.34
C SER A 664 -36.85 1.31 -10.67
N SER A 665 -37.22 1.74 -11.88
CA SER A 665 -38.62 1.90 -12.29
C SER A 665 -38.85 1.59 -13.77
N PRO A 666 -38.49 0.38 -14.26
CA PRO A 666 -38.53 0.04 -15.68
C PRO A 666 -39.96 0.05 -16.25
N GLN A 667 -40.97 -0.29 -15.44
CA GLN A 667 -42.38 -0.30 -15.86
C GLN A 667 -42.88 1.08 -16.28
N THR A 668 -42.45 2.16 -15.60
CA THR A 668 -42.82 3.53 -15.98
C THR A 668 -42.27 3.91 -17.35
N TYR A 669 -41.11 3.36 -17.69
CA TYR A 669 -40.55 3.51 -19.03
C TYR A 669 -41.30 2.65 -20.01
N LEU A 670 -41.63 1.38 -19.72
CA LEU A 670 -42.26 0.41 -20.61
C LEU A 670 -43.77 0.62 -20.83
N ASP A 671 -44.53 1.15 -19.86
CA ASP A 671 -45.99 1.38 -19.96
C ASP A 671 -46.33 2.54 -20.90
N ASN A 672 -45.45 3.53 -21.00
CA ASN A 672 -45.56 4.61 -21.99
C ASN A 672 -45.45 4.10 -23.45
N TRP A 673 -45.17 2.81 -23.67
CA TRP A 673 -44.97 2.20 -25.00
C TRP A 673 -46.18 1.46 -25.55
N GLN A 674 -47.29 1.32 -24.80
CA GLN A 674 -48.53 0.82 -25.41
C GLN A 674 -49.20 1.89 -26.31
N ASN A 675 -48.72 3.14 -26.26
CA ASN A 675 -49.28 4.29 -26.98
C ASN A 675 -48.39 4.81 -28.14
N LEU A 676 -47.27 4.14 -28.47
CA LEU A 676 -46.33 4.45 -29.56
C LEU A 676 -45.96 3.18 -30.32
#